data_AF-A0AAV8AED8-F1
#
_entry.id   AF-A0AAV8AED8-F1
#
_cell.length_a   1.000
_cell.length_b   1.000
_cell.length_c   1.000
_cell.angle_alpha   90.00
_cell.angle_beta   90.00
_cell.angle_gamma   90.00
#
_symmetry.space_group_name_H-M   'P 1'
#
loop_
_entity.id
_entity.type
_entity.pdbx_description
1 polymer ?
#
loop_
_entity_poly.entity_id
_entity_poly.type
_entity_poly.pdbx_seq_one_letter_code
_entity_poly.pdbx_strand_id
1 'polypeptide(L)'
;MQTHGQMLKVMCQRVKNFLPLFTDSTYCSTCVVFVASEFLEQTIPHERETIVTFSKTRLESVLLILGKILGSLTEKNYSPQDPQFEKLEQSFVILMELLIQSLEASYKMSYEEIGKYQTKFKKKIVSDQIANEVSKIVYNIYFMREHDSFTEMVHKYCGVLFTRISHANYEVVYSKVTTILEKIQNKLTEEFKSNELKLIQHLDYDQQKLSGLLTKITLLAGEIPKVYQIPIVNVVRQGIWNWIDYHPEQFTEFYRSGKKMQGNPEILFQKILDWSTSVKKKVQYQYWPLLTMLLVLCPKIILQIGTNDKNILKSATGKFVENLKKIFKGKDQKKVQTSARCLIDFCKAATYVAKSDQTGLRLMVPKIQELVAPKLLNQKKLLITDVDLLVDFLVSSFRLTPTETTKEHYNACLHPNSSPIFKLVLIKGLVQIAQEKPLEWNPSIEKTYSRAVDVKQIFYEYLDSLRRLHTNQLSMGKIGSLKSLTNNSNIKKKEREQMELANMQMIIVEESLKLFSADPDFALVSYAINSNNEKKMLSGEIKILFTTLPQCIDNSLSNEITHEGINFLKVLHKSEYILKWGTSDKIVETFFELNSMALYIFANQIIDTQKVTQEKIVLWLNLLLDILRKRNKFLIGHLKDEVLSGRIKLTHDQANTRIENALLMLLCNSDPIIVTQTVECIDCLCQELKLLNEINNTKNTIAASYQNYKKNVSNGKICDK
;
A
#
# COMPACT_ATOMS: atom_id res chain seq x y z
N MET A 1 8.11 27.05 21.35
CA MET A 1 7.78 26.15 22.50
C MET A 1 6.54 26.59 23.28
N GLN A 2 6.34 27.88 23.61
CA GLN A 2 5.14 28.34 24.35
C GLN A 2 3.80 28.17 23.59
N THR A 3 3.79 28.29 22.26
CA THR A 3 2.59 28.11 21.40
C THR A 3 2.12 26.65 21.31
N HIS A 4 3.04 25.69 21.32
CA HIS A 4 2.70 24.25 21.32
C HIS A 4 2.09 23.81 22.65
N GLY A 5 2.50 24.40 23.79
CA GLY A 5 1.94 24.10 25.11
C GLY A 5 0.50 24.58 25.32
N GLN A 6 0.11 25.71 24.70
CA GLN A 6 -1.27 26.20 24.72
C GLN A 6 -2.18 25.36 23.83
N MET A 7 -1.72 24.98 22.63
CA MET A 7 -2.45 24.05 21.75
C MET A 7 -2.63 22.67 22.42
N LEU A 8 -1.62 22.21 23.17
CA LEU A 8 -1.68 21.01 24.02
C LEU A 8 -2.74 21.08 25.11
N LYS A 9 -2.84 22.22 25.80
CA LYS A 9 -3.88 22.44 26.82
C LYS A 9 -5.25 22.46 26.19
N VAL A 10 -5.42 23.09 25.03
CA VAL A 10 -6.69 23.12 24.30
C VAL A 10 -7.08 21.72 23.79
N MET A 11 -6.14 20.93 23.27
CA MET A 11 -6.40 19.56 22.82
C MET A 11 -6.68 18.61 23.99
N CYS A 12 -5.87 18.65 25.06
CA CYS A 12 -6.16 17.89 26.28
C CYS A 12 -7.47 18.32 26.92
N GLN A 13 -7.84 19.61 26.86
CA GLN A 13 -9.11 20.11 27.35
C GLN A 13 -10.26 19.66 26.45
N ARG A 14 -10.12 19.70 25.12
CA ARG A 14 -11.11 19.17 24.17
C ARG A 14 -11.30 17.67 24.39
N VAL A 15 -10.24 16.88 24.35
CA VAL A 15 -10.29 15.43 24.63
C VAL A 15 -10.83 15.13 26.03
N LYS A 16 -10.46 15.90 27.08
CA LYS A 16 -11.05 15.76 28.43
C LYS A 16 -12.51 16.19 28.52
N ASN A 17 -12.95 17.17 27.73
CA ASN A 17 -14.34 17.59 27.65
C ASN A 17 -15.18 16.54 26.90
N PHE A 18 -14.58 15.76 26.00
CA PHE A 18 -15.25 14.69 25.26
C PHE A 18 -15.19 13.32 25.94
N LEU A 19 -14.16 13.02 26.74
CA LEU A 19 -14.06 11.75 27.48
C LEU A 19 -15.35 11.39 28.26
N PRO A 20 -16.02 12.33 28.96
CA PRO A 20 -17.31 12.09 29.62
C PRO A 20 -18.40 11.63 28.64
N LEU A 21 -18.48 12.17 27.42
CA LEU A 21 -19.45 11.73 26.41
C LEU A 21 -19.23 10.28 25.94
N PHE A 22 -18.01 9.76 26.08
CA PHE A 22 -17.64 8.39 25.74
C PHE A 22 -17.73 7.40 26.92
N THR A 23 -17.72 7.90 28.16
CA THR A 23 -17.73 7.09 29.39
C THR A 23 -19.03 7.16 30.19
N ASP A 24 -19.91 8.11 29.88
CA ASP A 24 -21.16 8.33 30.60
C ASP A 24 -22.29 7.48 30.00
N SER A 25 -22.79 6.54 30.79
CA SER A 25 -23.84 5.57 30.40
C SER A 25 -25.20 6.21 30.13
N THR A 26 -25.34 7.52 30.32
CA THR A 26 -26.59 8.27 30.16
C THR A 26 -26.87 8.72 28.71
N TYR A 27 -25.89 8.69 27.81
CA TYR A 27 -26.08 9.08 26.40
C TYR A 27 -26.60 7.93 25.52
N CYS A 28 -27.61 8.23 24.69
CA CYS A 28 -28.14 7.29 23.70
C CYS A 28 -27.04 6.82 22.75
N SER A 29 -26.97 5.50 22.48
CA SER A 29 -25.90 4.86 21.72
C SER A 29 -25.68 5.49 20.35
N THR A 30 -26.75 5.94 19.67
CA THR A 30 -26.75 6.59 18.36
C THR A 30 -26.16 8.00 18.37
N CYS A 31 -26.39 8.79 19.43
CA CYS A 31 -25.89 10.17 19.53
C CYS A 31 -24.38 10.24 19.75
N VAL A 32 -23.82 9.31 20.54
CA VAL A 32 -22.37 9.24 20.79
C VAL A 32 -21.61 8.87 19.51
N VAL A 33 -22.18 8.01 18.66
CA VAL A 33 -21.57 7.63 17.36
C VAL A 33 -21.62 8.75 16.37
N PHE A 34 -22.75 9.45 16.29
CA PHE A 34 -22.88 10.59 15.38
C PHE A 34 -21.87 11.68 15.72
N VAL A 35 -21.80 12.09 16.99
CA VAL A 35 -20.85 13.11 17.46
C VAL A 35 -19.40 12.62 17.34
N ALA A 36 -19.13 11.34 17.64
CA ALA A 36 -17.79 10.78 17.51
C ALA A 36 -17.34 10.68 16.06
N SER A 37 -18.17 10.14 15.15
CA SER A 37 -17.79 9.98 13.75
C SER A 37 -17.63 11.32 13.06
N GLU A 38 -18.57 12.24 13.27
CA GLU A 38 -18.49 13.59 12.70
C GLU A 38 -17.27 14.35 13.25
N PHE A 39 -16.95 14.19 14.54
CA PHE A 39 -15.76 14.78 15.15
C PHE A 39 -14.45 14.12 14.69
N LEU A 40 -14.40 12.79 14.59
CA LEU A 40 -13.22 12.04 14.16
C LEU A 40 -12.90 12.34 12.69
N GLU A 41 -13.92 12.43 11.82
CA GLU A 41 -13.79 12.80 10.41
C GLU A 41 -13.35 14.26 10.24
N GLN A 42 -13.89 15.20 11.03
CA GLN A 42 -13.54 16.62 10.89
C GLN A 42 -12.24 17.00 11.60
N THR A 43 -11.95 16.42 12.77
CA THR A 43 -10.86 16.91 13.64
C THR A 43 -9.57 16.13 13.43
N ILE A 44 -9.64 14.79 13.30
CA ILE A 44 -8.41 13.99 13.23
C ILE A 44 -7.60 14.29 11.97
N PRO A 45 -8.16 14.40 10.75
CA PRO A 45 -7.35 14.72 9.57
C PRO A 45 -6.56 16.02 9.70
N HIS A 46 -7.12 17.04 10.37
CA HIS A 46 -6.45 18.32 10.61
C HIS A 46 -5.45 18.28 11.78
N GLU A 47 -5.71 17.48 12.81
CA GLU A 47 -4.83 17.38 14.00
C GLU A 47 -3.85 16.19 13.93
N ARG A 48 -3.91 15.36 12.88
CA ARG A 48 -3.13 14.12 12.69
C ARG A 48 -1.64 14.32 12.93
N GLU A 49 -1.04 15.27 12.20
CA GLU A 49 0.39 15.58 12.29
C GLU A 49 0.79 16.05 13.69
N THR A 50 -0.11 16.78 14.36
CA THR A 50 0.11 17.27 15.73
C THR A 50 0.10 16.11 16.73
N ILE A 51 -0.87 15.19 16.64
CA ILE A 51 -0.96 14.01 17.51
C ILE A 51 0.26 13.10 17.30
N VAL A 52 0.63 12.84 16.04
CA VAL A 52 1.81 12.05 15.69
C VAL A 52 3.08 12.72 16.22
N THR A 53 3.20 14.04 16.11
CA THR A 53 4.34 14.78 16.68
C THR A 53 4.37 14.70 18.21
N PHE A 54 3.20 14.77 18.87
CA PHE A 54 3.10 14.66 20.32
C PHE A 54 3.48 13.27 20.85
N SER A 55 3.11 12.23 20.10
CA SER A 55 3.43 10.84 20.43
C SER A 55 4.94 10.59 20.62
N LYS A 56 5.80 11.38 19.96
CA LYS A 56 7.26 11.32 20.11
C LYS A 56 7.73 11.53 21.56
N THR A 57 6.98 12.29 22.36
CA THR A 57 7.36 12.63 23.76
C THR A 57 6.37 12.10 24.81
N ARG A 58 5.14 11.80 24.41
CA ARG A 58 4.04 11.41 25.32
C ARG A 58 3.26 10.20 24.80
N LEU A 59 3.99 9.23 24.23
CA LEU A 59 3.42 8.04 23.61
C LEU A 59 2.36 7.35 24.46
N GLU A 60 2.66 7.04 25.73
CA GLU A 60 1.75 6.30 26.61
C GLU A 60 0.40 7.01 26.80
N SER A 61 0.41 8.35 26.92
CA SER A 61 -0.82 9.13 27.04
C SER A 61 -1.64 9.08 25.76
N VAL A 62 -0.99 9.19 24.60
CA VAL A 62 -1.65 9.10 23.29
C VAL A 62 -2.25 7.71 23.08
N LEU A 63 -1.49 6.65 23.37
CA LEU A 63 -1.96 5.26 23.25
C LEU A 63 -3.14 4.97 24.16
N LEU A 64 -3.10 5.44 25.41
CA LEU A 64 -4.20 5.25 26.36
C LEU A 64 -5.48 5.95 25.89
N ILE A 65 -5.38 7.20 25.43
CA ILE A 65 -6.53 7.99 24.97
C ILE A 65 -7.14 7.35 23.72
N LEU A 66 -6.33 7.15 22.68
CA LEU A 66 -6.78 6.58 21.42
C LEU A 66 -7.28 5.15 21.59
N GLY A 67 -6.61 4.35 22.42
CA GLY A 67 -7.03 3.00 22.78
C GLY A 67 -8.40 3.01 23.46
N LYS A 68 -8.65 3.89 24.43
CA LYS A 68 -9.96 4.02 25.09
C LYS A 68 -11.07 4.41 24.11
N ILE A 69 -10.83 5.40 23.25
CA ILE A 69 -11.80 5.81 22.21
C ILE A 69 -12.12 4.60 21.31
N LEU A 70 -11.09 3.90 20.84
CA LEU A 70 -11.25 2.70 20.03
C LEU A 70 -12.04 1.61 20.76
N GLY A 71 -11.77 1.39 22.05
CA GLY A 71 -12.52 0.45 22.89
C GLY A 71 -14.00 0.82 23.03
N SER A 72 -14.32 2.10 23.28
CA SER A 72 -15.71 2.57 23.40
C SER A 72 -16.51 2.39 22.10
N LEU A 73 -15.88 2.47 20.93
CA LEU A 73 -16.54 2.18 19.65
C LEU A 73 -16.90 0.69 19.49
N THR A 74 -16.25 -0.20 20.24
CA THR A 74 -16.41 -1.66 20.09
C THR A 74 -17.48 -2.26 20.98
N GLU A 75 -17.76 -1.67 22.15
CA GLU A 75 -18.75 -2.18 23.11
C GLU A 75 -20.19 -2.11 22.60
N LYS A 76 -20.42 -1.46 21.46
CA LYS A 76 -21.74 -1.26 20.87
C LYS A 76 -21.89 -2.14 19.62
N ASN A 77 -22.87 -3.05 19.64
CA ASN A 77 -23.20 -3.91 18.49
C ASN A 77 -24.02 -3.12 17.47
N TYR A 78 -23.45 -2.84 16.29
CA TYR A 78 -24.13 -2.13 15.22
C TYR A 78 -24.56 -3.08 14.10
N SER A 79 -25.75 -2.83 13.54
CA SER A 79 -26.23 -3.57 12.37
C SER A 79 -25.54 -3.05 11.10
N PRO A 80 -25.07 -3.93 10.20
CA PRO A 80 -24.55 -3.54 8.88
C PRO A 80 -25.57 -2.81 7.99
N GLN A 81 -26.85 -2.86 8.35
CA GLN A 81 -27.94 -2.20 7.62
C GLN A 81 -28.14 -0.74 8.05
N ASP A 82 -27.43 -0.27 9.07
CA ASP A 82 -27.50 1.11 9.55
C ASP A 82 -26.70 2.03 8.60
N PRO A 83 -27.29 3.11 8.06
CA PRO A 83 -26.55 4.11 7.28
C PRO A 83 -25.34 4.72 8.01
N GLN A 84 -25.32 4.66 9.35
CA GLN A 84 -24.21 5.13 10.17
C GLN A 84 -23.04 4.13 10.25
N PHE A 85 -23.22 2.91 9.76
CA PHE A 85 -22.21 1.86 9.81
C PHE A 85 -20.97 2.24 9.00
N GLU A 86 -21.13 2.78 7.79
CA GLU A 86 -20.00 3.21 6.93
C GLU A 86 -19.13 4.30 7.60
N LYS A 87 -19.78 5.25 8.28
CA LYS A 87 -19.11 6.30 9.06
C LYS A 87 -18.30 5.73 10.24
N LEU A 88 -18.89 4.75 10.94
CA LEU A 88 -18.21 4.03 12.00
C LEU A 88 -16.99 3.26 11.47
N GLU A 89 -17.09 2.62 10.30
CA GLU A 89 -15.97 1.91 9.67
C GLU A 89 -14.79 2.86 9.38
N GLN A 90 -15.06 4.03 8.81
CA GLN A 90 -14.05 5.06 8.57
C GLN A 90 -13.39 5.53 9.87
N SER A 91 -14.18 5.76 10.92
CA SER A 91 -13.68 6.11 12.25
C SER A 91 -12.74 5.05 12.84
N PHE A 92 -13.07 3.76 12.68
CA PHE A 92 -12.19 2.64 13.09
C PHE A 92 -10.85 2.69 12.37
N VAL A 93 -10.87 2.87 11.05
CA VAL A 93 -9.66 2.93 10.23
C VAL A 93 -8.78 4.12 10.64
N ILE A 94 -9.36 5.32 10.76
CA ILE A 94 -8.64 6.54 11.14
C ILE A 94 -7.94 6.37 12.50
N LEU A 95 -8.65 5.84 13.50
CA LEU A 95 -8.09 5.62 14.84
C LEU A 95 -6.98 4.57 14.85
N MET A 96 -7.16 3.46 14.12
CA MET A 96 -6.13 2.43 14.01
C MET A 96 -4.89 2.94 13.30
N GLU A 97 -5.05 3.69 12.19
CA GLU A 97 -3.93 4.34 11.51
C GLU A 97 -3.20 5.33 12.42
N LEU A 98 -3.92 6.13 13.20
CA LEU A 98 -3.32 7.11 14.11
C LEU A 98 -2.55 6.44 15.25
N LEU A 99 -3.07 5.33 15.79
CA LEU A 99 -2.34 4.49 16.75
C LEU A 99 -1.05 3.93 16.15
N ILE A 100 -1.11 3.39 14.92
CA ILE A 100 0.07 2.88 14.20
C ILE A 100 1.10 4.00 14.01
N GLN A 101 0.68 5.14 13.48
CA GLN A 101 1.56 6.29 13.24
C GLN A 101 2.18 6.84 14.52
N SER A 102 1.43 6.83 15.63
CA SER A 102 1.91 7.26 16.94
C SER A 102 3.01 6.32 17.48
N LEU A 103 2.81 4.99 17.34
CA LEU A 103 3.84 4.00 17.68
C LEU A 103 5.08 4.20 16.80
N GLU A 104 4.92 4.33 15.48
CA GLU A 104 6.03 4.47 14.54
C GLU A 104 6.84 5.76 14.72
N ALA A 105 6.17 6.88 15.01
CA ALA A 105 6.86 8.15 15.25
C ALA A 105 7.77 8.09 16.48
N SER A 106 7.34 7.37 17.53
CA SER A 106 8.16 7.15 18.71
C SER A 106 9.38 6.27 18.43
N TYR A 107 9.26 5.29 17.52
CA TYR A 107 10.36 4.40 17.14
C TYR A 107 11.44 5.15 16.37
N LYS A 108 11.08 5.98 15.40
CA LYS A 108 12.05 6.77 14.62
C LYS A 108 12.92 7.64 15.52
N MET A 109 12.33 8.26 16.55
CA MET A 109 13.07 9.05 17.54
C MET A 109 14.03 8.16 18.36
N SER A 110 13.56 6.99 18.79
CA SER A 110 14.37 6.00 19.50
C SER A 110 15.55 5.51 18.64
N TYR A 111 15.37 5.20 17.35
CA TYR A 111 16.45 4.75 16.47
C TYR A 111 17.53 5.82 16.21
N GLU A 112 17.15 7.11 16.08
CA GLU A 112 18.10 8.23 15.96
C GLU A 112 18.94 8.42 17.25
N GLU A 113 18.36 8.15 18.42
CA GLU A 113 19.07 8.15 19.71
C GLU A 113 19.91 6.87 19.92
N ILE A 114 19.41 5.70 19.50
CA ILE A 114 20.10 4.39 19.53
C ILE A 114 21.31 4.38 18.60
N GLY A 115 21.26 5.10 17.46
CA GLY A 115 22.40 5.28 16.56
C GLY A 115 23.64 5.87 17.24
N LYS A 116 23.48 6.52 18.39
CA LYS A 116 24.58 7.05 19.22
C LYS A 116 25.11 6.06 20.26
N TYR A 117 24.41 4.95 20.53
CA TYR A 117 24.80 3.94 21.52
C TYR A 117 24.44 2.52 21.04
N GLN A 118 25.34 1.89 20.26
CA GLN A 118 25.21 0.51 19.78
C GLN A 118 25.44 -0.57 20.87
N THR A 119 24.99 -0.36 22.10
CA THR A 119 25.15 -1.36 23.16
C THR A 119 23.87 -1.54 23.96
N LYS A 120 23.28 -2.74 23.84
CA LYS A 120 22.25 -3.34 24.72
C LYS A 120 21.07 -2.43 25.12
N PHE A 121 19.90 -2.60 24.49
CA PHE A 121 18.66 -2.08 25.10
C PHE A 121 17.52 -3.10 25.15
N LYS A 122 17.46 -3.79 26.30
CA LYS A 122 16.22 -4.29 26.91
C LYS A 122 15.50 -3.10 27.57
N LYS A 123 14.99 -2.14 26.79
CA LYS A 123 14.10 -1.12 27.36
C LYS A 123 12.76 -1.21 26.64
N LYS A 124 11.74 -1.61 27.40
CA LYS A 124 10.34 -1.52 26.98
C LYS A 124 10.07 -0.07 26.60
N ILE A 125 9.56 0.17 25.39
CA ILE A 125 9.22 1.52 24.90
C ILE A 125 7.92 1.99 25.57
N VAL A 126 7.03 1.04 25.85
CA VAL A 126 5.73 1.25 26.51
C VAL A 126 5.66 0.36 27.76
N SER A 127 5.17 0.90 28.87
CA SER A 127 4.95 0.18 30.11
C SER A 127 4.01 -1.02 29.96
N ASP A 128 4.13 -1.98 30.88
CA ASP A 128 3.31 -3.20 30.86
C ASP A 128 1.82 -2.91 30.95
N GLN A 129 1.44 -1.91 31.76
CA GLN A 129 0.06 -1.48 31.93
C GLN A 129 -0.54 -1.00 30.61
N ILE A 130 0.11 -0.06 29.94
CA ILE A 130 -0.41 0.53 28.69
C ILE A 130 -0.39 -0.48 27.55
N ALA A 131 0.69 -1.26 27.42
CA ALA A 131 0.78 -2.30 26.40
C ALA A 131 -0.32 -3.35 26.58
N ASN A 132 -0.66 -3.72 27.83
CA ASN A 132 -1.70 -4.71 28.10
C ASN A 132 -3.10 -4.16 27.80
N GLU A 133 -3.40 -2.94 28.23
CA GLU A 133 -4.68 -2.26 27.95
C GLU A 133 -4.94 -2.17 26.44
N VAL A 134 -4.00 -1.60 25.68
CA VAL A 134 -4.16 -1.44 24.23
C VAL A 134 -4.21 -2.80 23.53
N SER A 135 -3.34 -3.75 23.90
CA SER A 135 -3.37 -5.10 23.32
C SER A 135 -4.68 -5.84 23.62
N LYS A 136 -5.33 -5.59 24.75
CA LYS A 136 -6.63 -6.19 25.10
C LYS A 136 -7.73 -5.61 24.22
N ILE A 137 -7.73 -4.32 23.97
CA ILE A 137 -8.70 -3.66 23.07
C ILE A 137 -8.54 -4.19 21.65
N VAL A 138 -7.31 -4.20 21.12
CA VAL A 138 -7.01 -4.72 19.77
C VAL A 138 -7.36 -6.21 19.66
N TYR A 139 -7.08 -7.00 20.71
CA TYR A 139 -7.48 -8.41 20.78
C TYR A 139 -8.98 -8.59 20.64
N ASN A 140 -9.77 -7.86 21.42
CA ASN A 140 -11.22 -7.95 21.36
C ASN A 140 -11.70 -7.62 19.95
N ILE A 141 -11.24 -6.52 19.36
CA ILE A 141 -11.60 -6.09 18.00
C ILE A 141 -11.31 -7.19 16.97
N TYR A 142 -10.12 -7.78 17.04
CA TYR A 142 -9.69 -8.82 16.12
C TYR A 142 -10.60 -10.07 16.17
N PHE A 143 -11.30 -10.34 17.28
CA PHE A 143 -12.13 -11.54 17.43
C PHE A 143 -13.64 -11.27 17.56
N MET A 144 -14.09 -10.01 17.44
CA MET A 144 -15.50 -9.61 17.63
C MET A 144 -16.38 -9.79 16.37
N ARG A 145 -15.80 -9.81 15.16
CA ARG A 145 -16.60 -9.85 13.90
C ARG A 145 -16.20 -11.03 13.02
N GLU A 146 -17.18 -11.73 12.49
CA GLU A 146 -16.98 -12.82 11.53
C GLU A 146 -17.71 -12.48 10.21
N HIS A 147 -16.98 -12.57 9.08
CA HIS A 147 -17.51 -12.69 7.71
C HIS A 147 -18.12 -11.45 7.01
N ASP A 148 -17.44 -10.29 7.03
CA ASP A 148 -17.64 -9.22 6.02
C ASP A 148 -16.28 -8.64 5.51
N SER A 149 -16.30 -7.84 4.44
CA SER A 149 -15.08 -7.22 3.86
C SER A 149 -14.42 -6.22 4.81
N PHE A 150 -15.21 -5.56 5.65
CA PHE A 150 -14.72 -4.69 6.71
C PHE A 150 -13.89 -5.46 7.74
N THR A 151 -14.31 -6.67 8.10
CA THR A 151 -13.59 -7.56 9.01
C THR A 151 -12.19 -7.90 8.48
N GLU A 152 -12.00 -8.07 7.17
CA GLU A 152 -10.67 -8.31 6.59
C GLU A 152 -9.74 -7.09 6.72
N MET A 153 -10.27 -5.89 6.44
CA MET A 153 -9.53 -4.64 6.61
C MET A 153 -9.15 -4.40 8.08
N VAL A 154 -10.10 -4.59 9.00
CA VAL A 154 -9.87 -4.48 10.44
C VAL A 154 -8.84 -5.48 10.93
N HIS A 155 -8.90 -6.75 10.48
CA HIS A 155 -7.89 -7.75 10.82
C HIS A 155 -6.49 -7.32 10.36
N LYS A 156 -6.37 -6.70 9.17
CA LYS A 156 -5.09 -6.18 8.67
C LYS A 156 -4.55 -5.09 9.60
N TYR A 157 -5.36 -4.10 9.96
CA TYR A 157 -4.95 -3.01 10.87
C TYR A 157 -4.61 -3.52 12.27
N CYS A 158 -5.45 -4.37 12.85
CA CYS A 158 -5.18 -4.99 14.14
C CYS A 158 -3.90 -5.84 14.12
N GLY A 159 -3.64 -6.56 13.02
CA GLY A 159 -2.39 -7.30 12.83
C GLY A 159 -1.17 -6.39 12.83
N VAL A 160 -1.22 -5.25 12.12
CA VAL A 160 -0.14 -4.25 12.15
C VAL A 160 0.02 -3.65 13.55
N LEU A 161 -1.07 -3.31 14.23
CA LEU A 161 -1.05 -2.81 15.61
C LEU A 161 -0.43 -3.81 16.57
N PHE A 162 -0.77 -5.10 16.49
CA PHE A 162 -0.14 -6.14 17.29
C PHE A 162 1.37 -6.21 17.06
N THR A 163 1.81 -6.15 15.80
CA THR A 163 3.25 -6.10 15.48
C THR A 163 3.91 -4.87 16.10
N ARG A 164 3.30 -3.69 15.99
CA ARG A 164 3.84 -2.46 16.57
C ARG A 164 3.87 -2.53 18.09
N ILE A 165 2.81 -2.97 18.76
CA ILE A 165 2.79 -3.10 20.23
C ILE A 165 3.80 -4.16 20.70
N SER A 166 3.94 -5.26 19.96
CA SER A 166 4.95 -6.30 20.22
C SER A 166 6.38 -5.74 20.12
N HIS A 167 6.64 -4.84 19.18
CA HIS A 167 7.91 -4.12 19.10
C HIS A 167 8.14 -3.23 20.34
N ALA A 168 7.11 -2.52 20.80
CA ALA A 168 7.20 -1.66 21.98
C ALA A 168 7.38 -2.44 23.30
N ASN A 169 6.70 -3.59 23.41
CA ASN A 169 6.72 -4.44 24.59
C ASN A 169 6.37 -5.90 24.24
N TYR A 170 7.41 -6.66 23.87
CA TYR A 170 7.27 -8.04 23.42
C TYR A 170 6.64 -8.95 24.47
N GLU A 171 7.07 -8.84 25.73
CA GLU A 171 6.68 -9.75 26.82
C GLU A 171 5.16 -9.76 27.04
N VAL A 172 4.53 -8.58 27.02
CA VAL A 172 3.08 -8.46 27.21
C VAL A 172 2.30 -9.16 26.10
N VAL A 173 2.68 -8.95 24.84
CA VAL A 173 1.97 -9.59 23.71
C VAL A 173 2.29 -11.08 23.66
N TYR A 174 3.53 -11.48 23.95
CA TYR A 174 3.95 -12.88 23.96
C TYR A 174 3.32 -13.69 25.11
N SER A 175 3.02 -13.07 26.25
CA SER A 175 2.28 -13.72 27.35
C SER A 175 0.93 -14.27 26.88
N LYS A 176 0.21 -13.53 26.02
CA LYS A 176 -1.07 -13.98 25.44
C LYS A 176 -0.89 -15.20 24.53
N VAL A 177 0.19 -15.22 23.73
CA VAL A 177 0.56 -16.39 22.91
C VAL A 177 0.90 -17.58 23.79
N THR A 178 1.58 -17.36 24.91
CA THR A 178 1.91 -18.43 25.86
C THR A 178 0.64 -19.05 26.45
N THR A 179 -0.33 -18.24 26.87
CA THR A 179 -1.64 -18.71 27.34
C THR A 179 -2.39 -19.51 26.27
N ILE A 180 -2.34 -19.08 25.02
CA ILE A 180 -2.92 -19.83 23.89
C ILE A 180 -2.27 -21.21 23.74
N LEU A 181 -0.95 -21.28 23.78
CA LEU A 181 -0.22 -22.55 23.67
C LEU A 181 -0.47 -23.47 24.87
N GLU A 182 -0.60 -22.92 26.07
CA GLU A 182 -0.96 -23.65 27.29
C GLU A 182 -2.38 -24.23 27.23
N LYS A 183 -3.35 -23.47 26.71
CA LYS A 183 -4.71 -23.98 26.46
C LYS A 183 -4.72 -25.17 25.50
N ILE A 184 -3.90 -25.13 24.45
CA ILE A 184 -3.75 -26.24 23.50
C ILE A 184 -3.12 -27.46 24.17
N GLN A 185 -2.04 -27.25 24.93
CA GLN A 185 -1.37 -28.30 25.70
C GLN A 185 -2.34 -28.99 26.66
N ASN A 186 -3.17 -28.22 27.37
CA ASN A 186 -4.15 -28.72 28.33
C ASN A 186 -5.46 -29.22 27.70
N LYS A 187 -5.57 -29.25 26.36
CA LYS A 187 -6.76 -29.69 25.60
C LYS A 187 -8.04 -28.96 25.99
N LEU A 188 -7.95 -27.68 26.36
CA LEU A 188 -9.09 -26.83 26.70
C LEU A 188 -9.79 -26.32 25.43
N THR A 189 -10.27 -27.27 24.59
CA THR A 189 -10.75 -26.98 23.23
C THR A 189 -12.08 -26.25 23.16
N GLU A 190 -12.92 -26.34 24.20
CA GLU A 190 -14.20 -25.62 24.26
C GLU A 190 -14.03 -24.10 24.46
N GLU A 191 -12.90 -23.66 25.00
CA GLU A 191 -12.59 -22.25 25.23
C GLU A 191 -11.75 -21.62 24.09
N PHE A 192 -11.41 -22.39 23.05
CA PHE A 192 -10.35 -22.01 22.12
C PHE A 192 -10.82 -21.89 20.66
N LYS A 193 -10.83 -20.66 20.15
CA LYS A 193 -11.04 -20.40 18.72
C LYS A 193 -9.71 -20.56 17.97
N SER A 194 -9.65 -21.42 16.95
CA SER A 194 -8.45 -21.62 16.09
C SER A 194 -7.86 -20.31 15.54
N ASN A 195 -8.70 -19.27 15.37
CA ASN A 195 -8.27 -17.94 14.92
C ASN A 195 -7.33 -17.23 15.91
N GLU A 196 -7.35 -17.56 17.21
CA GLU A 196 -6.46 -16.95 18.22
C GLU A 196 -4.98 -17.21 17.91
N LEU A 197 -4.67 -18.32 17.23
CA LEU A 197 -3.31 -18.63 16.76
C LEU A 197 -2.74 -17.57 15.81
N LYS A 198 -3.60 -16.80 15.13
CA LYS A 198 -3.16 -15.72 14.24
C LYS A 198 -2.40 -14.63 14.99
N LEU A 199 -2.47 -14.53 16.32
CA LEU A 199 -1.60 -13.61 17.05
C LEU A 199 -0.11 -13.93 16.90
N ILE A 200 0.23 -15.21 16.72
CA ILE A 200 1.63 -15.66 16.58
C ILE A 200 2.29 -15.03 15.35
N GLN A 201 1.54 -14.83 14.25
CA GLN A 201 2.05 -14.18 13.03
C GLN A 201 2.10 -12.65 13.13
N HIS A 202 1.71 -12.04 14.26
CA HIS A 202 1.71 -10.59 14.46
C HIS A 202 2.72 -10.16 15.56
N LEU A 203 3.66 -11.03 15.93
CA LEU A 203 4.73 -10.70 16.86
C LEU A 203 5.96 -10.16 16.12
N ASP A 204 6.65 -9.20 16.75
CA ASP A 204 7.94 -8.69 16.28
C ASP A 204 9.08 -9.61 16.77
N TYR A 205 9.45 -10.55 15.91
CA TYR A 205 10.52 -11.51 16.18
C TYR A 205 11.88 -10.96 15.76
N ASP A 206 12.83 -10.93 16.70
CA ASP A 206 14.25 -11.04 16.39
C ASP A 206 14.68 -12.52 16.36
N GLN A 207 15.95 -12.79 16.04
CA GLN A 207 16.49 -14.14 15.96
C GLN A 207 16.31 -14.95 17.26
N GLN A 208 16.47 -14.32 18.43
CA GLN A 208 16.36 -15.00 19.73
C GLN A 208 14.91 -15.31 20.07
N LYS A 209 14.00 -14.35 19.89
CA LYS A 209 12.55 -14.52 20.09
C LYS A 209 11.99 -15.61 19.19
N LEU A 210 12.38 -15.63 17.91
CA LEU A 210 11.97 -16.69 16.98
C LEU A 210 12.50 -18.05 17.44
N SER A 211 13.77 -18.13 17.85
CA SER A 211 14.37 -19.36 18.39
C SER A 211 13.59 -19.88 19.61
N GLY A 212 13.14 -18.98 20.49
CA GLY A 212 12.29 -19.29 21.64
C GLY A 212 10.95 -19.90 21.23
N LEU A 213 10.25 -19.29 20.27
CA LEU A 213 9.00 -19.83 19.72
C LEU A 213 9.19 -21.22 19.11
N LEU A 214 10.21 -21.40 18.25
CA LEU A 214 10.49 -22.68 17.60
C LEU A 214 10.78 -23.78 18.63
N THR A 215 11.51 -23.45 19.70
CA THR A 215 11.78 -24.36 20.82
C THR A 215 10.48 -24.77 21.50
N LYS A 216 9.63 -23.80 21.86
CA LYS A 216 8.35 -24.07 22.54
C LYS A 216 7.43 -24.95 21.68
N ILE A 217 7.31 -24.66 20.39
CA ILE A 217 6.49 -25.47 19.47
C ILE A 217 7.08 -26.87 19.28
N THR A 218 8.41 -27.00 19.21
CA THR A 218 9.08 -28.31 19.11
C THR A 218 8.76 -29.20 20.31
N LEU A 219 8.76 -28.62 21.52
CA LEU A 219 8.42 -29.33 22.75
C LEU A 219 6.94 -29.76 22.77
N LEU A 220 6.04 -28.88 22.31
CA LEU A 220 4.60 -29.14 22.26
C LEU A 220 4.15 -30.02 21.08
N ALA A 221 5.04 -30.34 20.13
CA ALA A 221 4.65 -30.95 18.86
C ALA A 221 3.91 -32.30 19.00
N GLY A 222 4.18 -33.06 20.07
CA GLY A 222 3.47 -34.31 20.36
C GLY A 222 2.07 -34.12 20.95
N GLU A 223 1.80 -32.96 21.54
CA GLU A 223 0.57 -32.65 22.28
C GLU A 223 -0.45 -31.92 21.42
N ILE A 224 -0.01 -31.26 20.34
CA ILE A 224 -0.85 -30.46 19.44
C ILE A 224 -1.87 -31.34 18.69
N PRO A 225 -3.19 -31.13 18.92
CA PRO A 225 -4.25 -31.82 18.18
C PRO A 225 -4.22 -31.53 16.67
N LYS A 226 -4.65 -32.51 15.85
CA LYS A 226 -4.65 -32.41 14.37
C LYS A 226 -5.36 -31.18 13.82
N VAL A 227 -6.41 -30.72 14.48
CA VAL A 227 -7.20 -29.53 14.05
C VAL A 227 -6.38 -28.24 14.11
N TYR A 228 -5.36 -28.16 14.98
CA TYR A 228 -4.51 -26.97 15.16
C TYR A 228 -3.17 -27.06 14.42
N GLN A 229 -2.81 -28.22 13.86
CA GLN A 229 -1.53 -28.40 13.17
C GLN A 229 -1.38 -27.48 11.95
N ILE A 230 -2.40 -27.39 11.08
CA ILE A 230 -2.36 -26.50 9.91
C ILE A 230 -2.35 -25.01 10.29
N PRO A 231 -3.23 -24.54 11.21
CA PRO A 231 -3.13 -23.19 11.75
C PRO A 231 -1.72 -22.84 12.28
N ILE A 232 -1.12 -23.73 13.09
CA ILE A 232 0.25 -23.56 13.61
C ILE A 232 1.27 -23.51 12.47
N VAL A 233 1.17 -24.41 11.49
CA VAL A 233 2.04 -24.43 10.31
C VAL A 233 2.03 -23.08 9.59
N ASN A 234 0.86 -22.49 9.39
CA ASN A 234 0.71 -21.22 8.68
C ASN A 234 1.30 -20.05 9.46
N VAL A 235 0.98 -19.93 10.76
CA VAL A 235 1.41 -18.78 11.57
C VAL A 235 2.90 -18.81 11.90
N VAL A 236 3.49 -20.01 12.07
CA VAL A 236 4.94 -20.14 12.26
C VAL A 236 5.69 -19.81 10.98
N ARG A 237 5.20 -20.26 9.81
CA ARG A 237 5.80 -19.86 8.53
C ARG A 237 5.81 -18.34 8.40
N GLN A 238 4.70 -17.68 8.72
CA GLN A 238 4.61 -16.23 8.65
C GLN A 238 5.54 -15.56 9.67
N GLY A 239 5.66 -16.09 10.89
CA GLY A 239 6.61 -15.60 11.88
C GLY A 239 8.07 -15.65 11.41
N ILE A 240 8.46 -16.69 10.65
CA ILE A 240 9.79 -16.77 10.04
C ILE A 240 9.97 -15.68 8.98
N TRP A 241 8.99 -15.47 8.09
CA TRP A 241 9.05 -14.39 7.09
C TRP A 241 9.09 -13.01 7.74
N ASN A 242 8.28 -12.76 8.77
CA ASN A 242 8.31 -11.49 9.49
C ASN A 242 9.68 -11.19 10.08
N TRP A 243 10.38 -12.19 10.64
CA TRP A 243 11.76 -11.99 11.11
C TRP A 243 12.69 -11.58 9.97
N ILE A 244 12.60 -12.27 8.83
CA ILE A 244 13.43 -11.97 7.64
C ILE A 244 13.12 -10.58 7.07
N ASP A 245 11.85 -10.20 6.99
CA ASP A 245 11.39 -8.94 6.41
C ASP A 245 11.62 -7.74 7.34
N TYR A 246 11.49 -7.92 8.67
CA TYR A 246 11.65 -6.83 9.64
C TYR A 246 13.09 -6.66 10.16
N HIS A 247 13.87 -7.74 10.21
CA HIS A 247 15.27 -7.73 10.68
C HIS A 247 16.20 -8.38 9.63
N PRO A 248 16.22 -7.88 8.38
CA PRO A 248 16.98 -8.49 7.29
C PRO A 248 18.47 -8.58 7.57
N GLU A 249 19.04 -7.61 8.29
CA GLU A 249 20.45 -7.60 8.69
C GLU A 249 20.82 -8.77 9.60
N GLN A 250 19.91 -9.18 10.51
CA GLN A 250 20.12 -10.36 11.35
C GLN A 250 20.14 -11.63 10.51
N PHE A 251 19.26 -11.73 9.52
CA PHE A 251 19.21 -12.88 8.61
C PHE A 251 20.46 -12.97 7.73
N THR A 252 20.91 -11.84 7.17
CA THR A 252 22.15 -11.77 6.40
C THR A 252 23.35 -12.24 7.24
N GLU A 253 23.51 -11.71 8.45
CA GLU A 253 24.63 -12.07 9.32
C GLU A 253 24.53 -13.53 9.81
N PHE A 254 23.32 -14.01 10.09
CA PHE A 254 23.08 -15.41 10.41
C PHE A 254 23.59 -16.33 9.29
N TYR A 255 23.26 -16.03 8.04
CA TYR A 255 23.73 -16.81 6.89
C TYR A 255 25.23 -16.71 6.65
N ARG A 256 25.81 -15.51 6.81
CA ARG A 256 27.26 -15.28 6.68
C ARG A 256 28.05 -16.06 7.74
N SER A 257 27.56 -16.08 8.97
CA SER A 257 28.21 -16.80 10.07
C SER A 257 28.19 -18.32 9.90
N GLY A 258 27.24 -18.87 9.13
CA GLY A 258 27.01 -20.30 8.97
C GLY A 258 26.70 -21.04 10.28
N LYS A 259 26.38 -20.32 11.36
CA LYS A 259 26.09 -20.91 12.68
C LYS A 259 24.76 -21.64 12.66
N LYS A 260 24.63 -22.62 13.55
CA LYS A 260 23.33 -23.26 13.80
C LYS A 260 22.42 -22.29 14.53
N MET A 261 21.17 -22.19 14.11
CA MET A 261 20.17 -21.41 14.83
C MET A 261 19.85 -22.06 16.17
N GLN A 262 19.63 -21.25 17.20
CA GLN A 262 19.09 -21.75 18.46
C GLN A 262 17.64 -22.23 18.24
N GLY A 263 17.19 -23.20 19.03
CA GLY A 263 15.88 -23.83 18.85
C GLY A 263 15.83 -24.94 17.78
N ASN A 264 16.97 -25.30 17.18
CA ASN A 264 17.15 -26.51 16.36
C ASN A 264 16.02 -26.74 15.32
N PRO A 265 15.87 -25.84 14.32
CA PRO A 265 14.82 -25.93 13.31
C PRO A 265 14.81 -27.27 12.56
N GLU A 266 15.93 -27.98 12.49
CA GLU A 266 16.00 -29.34 11.93
C GLU A 266 15.18 -30.38 12.72
N ILE A 267 15.04 -30.22 14.03
CA ILE A 267 14.24 -31.10 14.88
C ILE A 267 12.75 -30.82 14.63
N LEU A 268 12.37 -29.54 14.61
CA LEU A 268 11.00 -29.15 14.29
C LEU A 268 10.63 -29.60 12.87
N PHE A 269 11.54 -29.47 11.90
CA PHE A 269 11.34 -29.97 10.55
C PHE A 269 10.92 -31.44 10.56
N GLN A 270 11.60 -32.29 11.33
CA GLN A 270 11.24 -33.71 11.42
C GLN A 270 9.84 -33.90 12.03
N LYS A 271 9.48 -33.18 13.09
CA LYS A 271 8.14 -33.24 13.70
C LYS A 271 7.03 -32.83 12.73
N ILE A 272 7.23 -31.74 11.99
CA ILE A 272 6.27 -31.27 10.97
C ILE A 272 6.19 -32.24 9.79
N LEU A 273 7.31 -32.88 9.43
CA LEU A 273 7.34 -33.91 8.39
C LEU A 273 6.53 -35.15 8.84
N ASP A 274 6.67 -35.56 10.08
CA ASP A 274 5.89 -36.66 10.68
C ASP A 274 4.39 -36.32 10.65
N TRP A 275 4.00 -35.09 11.03
CA TRP A 275 2.62 -34.62 10.87
C TRP A 275 2.12 -34.72 9.44
N SER A 276 2.91 -34.23 8.47
CA SER A 276 2.59 -34.28 7.05
C SER A 276 2.38 -35.72 6.56
N THR A 277 3.22 -36.66 6.96
CA THR A 277 3.08 -38.07 6.52
C THR A 277 1.91 -38.79 7.19
N SER A 278 1.48 -38.34 8.37
CA SER A 278 0.34 -38.92 9.11
C SER A 278 -1.06 -38.54 8.57
N VAL A 279 -1.14 -37.58 7.65
CA VAL A 279 -2.40 -37.13 7.03
C VAL A 279 -2.61 -37.72 5.63
N LYS A 280 -3.85 -37.65 5.14
CA LYS A 280 -4.21 -38.07 3.77
C LYS A 280 -3.34 -37.34 2.74
N LYS A 281 -2.90 -38.04 1.69
CA LYS A 281 -2.05 -37.50 0.59
C LYS A 281 -2.53 -36.16 0.00
N LYS A 282 -3.85 -35.92 -0.01
CA LYS A 282 -4.48 -34.68 -0.49
C LYS A 282 -4.35 -33.47 0.43
N VAL A 283 -3.79 -33.62 1.64
CA VAL A 283 -3.62 -32.54 2.64
C VAL A 283 -2.14 -32.27 2.91
N GLN A 284 -1.26 -33.24 2.62
CA GLN A 284 0.19 -33.17 2.89
C GLN A 284 0.85 -31.89 2.38
N TYR A 285 0.40 -31.37 1.23
CA TYR A 285 0.97 -30.18 0.62
C TYR A 285 0.88 -28.94 1.51
N GLN A 286 -0.12 -28.86 2.40
CA GLN A 286 -0.31 -27.71 3.28
C GLN A 286 0.82 -27.56 4.31
N TYR A 287 1.61 -28.62 4.57
CA TYR A 287 2.75 -28.60 5.49
C TYR A 287 4.06 -28.16 4.84
N TRP A 288 4.17 -28.27 3.51
CA TRP A 288 5.43 -28.01 2.79
C TRP A 288 5.95 -26.57 2.92
N PRO A 289 5.10 -25.53 2.97
CA PRO A 289 5.57 -24.17 3.13
C PRO A 289 6.36 -23.95 4.44
N LEU A 290 5.90 -24.48 5.58
CA LEU A 290 6.67 -24.39 6.83
C LEU A 290 7.94 -25.25 6.77
N LEU A 291 7.86 -26.48 6.25
CA LEU A 291 9.04 -27.34 6.09
C LEU A 291 10.14 -26.65 5.27
N THR A 292 9.75 -25.90 4.24
CA THR A 292 10.66 -25.11 3.41
C THR A 292 11.33 -24.00 4.22
N MET A 293 10.55 -23.22 4.97
CA MET A 293 11.11 -22.14 5.80
C MET A 293 11.98 -22.66 6.95
N LEU A 294 11.64 -23.79 7.58
CA LEU A 294 12.51 -24.44 8.57
C LEU A 294 13.84 -24.90 7.95
N LEU A 295 13.82 -25.33 6.68
CA LEU A 295 15.05 -25.66 5.97
C LEU A 295 15.87 -24.41 5.64
N VAL A 296 15.23 -23.29 5.30
CA VAL A 296 15.89 -21.97 5.16
C VAL A 296 16.56 -21.53 6.47
N LEU A 297 16.07 -21.98 7.63
CA LEU A 297 16.74 -21.73 8.92
C LEU A 297 17.91 -22.69 9.21
N CYS A 298 18.29 -23.54 8.25
CA CYS A 298 19.41 -24.49 8.36
C CYS A 298 20.53 -24.20 7.33
N PRO A 299 21.34 -23.11 7.46
CA PRO A 299 22.33 -22.72 6.46
C PRO A 299 23.31 -23.82 6.05
N LYS A 300 23.78 -24.63 7.02
CA LYS A 300 24.69 -25.75 6.74
C LYS A 300 24.06 -26.85 5.87
N ILE A 301 22.80 -27.20 6.15
CA ILE A 301 22.07 -28.21 5.37
C ILE A 301 21.81 -27.68 3.97
N ILE A 302 21.41 -26.41 3.85
CA ILE A 302 21.20 -25.72 2.57
C ILE A 302 22.49 -25.68 1.75
N LEU A 303 23.63 -25.39 2.38
CA LEU A 303 24.95 -25.43 1.72
C LEU A 303 25.26 -26.82 1.16
N GLN A 304 25.10 -27.87 1.97
CA GLN A 304 25.33 -29.25 1.54
C GLN A 304 24.40 -29.67 0.39
N ILE A 305 23.14 -29.23 0.40
CA ILE A 305 22.20 -29.47 -0.71
C ILE A 305 22.67 -28.72 -1.96
N GLY A 306 23.06 -27.45 -1.83
CA GLY A 306 23.55 -26.62 -2.94
C GLY A 306 24.81 -27.18 -3.60
N THR A 307 25.72 -27.76 -2.81
CA THR A 307 26.95 -28.43 -3.29
C THR A 307 26.71 -29.85 -3.79
N ASN A 308 25.47 -30.34 -3.80
CA ASN A 308 25.08 -31.71 -4.18
C ASN A 308 25.79 -32.82 -3.35
N ASP A 309 25.91 -32.62 -2.04
CA ASP A 309 26.44 -33.64 -1.14
C ASP A 309 25.56 -34.91 -1.16
N LYS A 310 26.16 -36.06 -1.49
CA LYS A 310 25.43 -37.33 -1.68
C LYS A 310 24.73 -37.82 -0.41
N ASN A 311 25.29 -37.52 0.77
CA ASN A 311 24.72 -37.97 2.04
C ASN A 311 23.49 -37.13 2.40
N ILE A 312 23.57 -35.81 2.26
CA ILE A 312 22.42 -34.95 2.58
C ILE A 312 21.27 -35.16 1.58
N LEU A 313 21.57 -35.42 0.30
CA LEU A 313 20.56 -35.67 -0.71
C LEU A 313 19.74 -36.96 -0.43
N LYS A 314 20.30 -37.92 0.31
CA LYS A 314 19.60 -39.14 0.76
C LYS A 314 18.81 -38.94 2.06
N SER A 315 19.07 -37.87 2.81
CA SER A 315 18.36 -37.52 4.04
C SER A 315 16.93 -37.05 3.78
N ALA A 316 16.13 -36.90 4.84
CA ALA A 316 14.75 -36.41 4.74
C ALA A 316 14.66 -35.00 4.13
N THR A 317 15.59 -34.11 4.47
CA THR A 317 15.62 -32.72 3.96
C THR A 317 15.98 -32.66 2.47
N GLY A 318 16.99 -33.43 2.04
CA GLY A 318 17.37 -33.54 0.62
C GLY A 318 16.25 -34.16 -0.23
N LYS A 319 15.65 -35.27 0.23
CA LYS A 319 14.50 -35.91 -0.44
C LYS A 319 13.29 -34.98 -0.53
N PHE A 320 13.05 -34.16 0.48
CA PHE A 320 11.97 -33.17 0.47
C PHE A 320 12.14 -32.17 -0.67
N VAL A 321 13.33 -31.56 -0.82
CA VAL A 321 13.61 -30.61 -1.91
C VAL A 321 13.48 -31.25 -3.29
N GLU A 322 14.00 -32.46 -3.48
CA GLU A 322 13.85 -33.18 -4.75
C GLU A 322 12.39 -33.55 -5.05
N ASN A 323 11.61 -33.89 -4.01
CA ASN A 323 10.19 -34.14 -4.14
C ASN A 323 9.42 -32.87 -4.55
N LEU A 324 9.76 -31.69 -4.02
CA LEU A 324 9.18 -30.42 -4.47
C LEU A 324 9.40 -30.21 -5.98
N LYS A 325 10.65 -30.35 -6.44
CA LYS A 325 11.00 -30.24 -7.87
C LYS A 325 10.21 -31.24 -8.73
N LYS A 326 10.10 -32.49 -8.28
CA LYS A 326 9.32 -33.54 -8.97
C LYS A 326 7.84 -33.19 -9.06
N ILE A 327 7.24 -32.74 -7.95
CA ILE A 327 5.82 -32.38 -7.89
C ILE A 327 5.52 -31.18 -8.76
N PHE A 328 6.42 -30.18 -8.78
CA PHE A 328 6.27 -29.00 -9.62
C PHE A 328 6.19 -29.36 -11.12
N LYS A 329 6.92 -30.39 -11.57
CA LYS A 329 6.83 -30.92 -12.94
C LYS A 329 5.49 -31.61 -13.25
N GLY A 330 4.71 -31.97 -12.23
CA GLY A 330 3.42 -32.63 -12.36
C GLY A 330 2.28 -31.77 -12.91
N LYS A 331 1.06 -32.31 -12.83
CA LYS A 331 -0.19 -31.70 -13.36
C LYS A 331 -1.23 -31.35 -12.28
N ASP A 332 -1.04 -31.81 -11.04
CA ASP A 332 -1.96 -31.55 -9.92
C ASP A 332 -1.84 -30.08 -9.48
N GLN A 333 -2.79 -29.24 -9.89
CA GLN A 333 -2.72 -27.79 -9.79
C GLN A 333 -2.42 -27.30 -8.37
N LYS A 334 -3.12 -27.83 -7.35
CA LYS A 334 -2.93 -27.43 -5.94
C LYS A 334 -1.53 -27.77 -5.43
N LYS A 335 -1.03 -28.95 -5.77
CA LYS A 335 0.33 -29.38 -5.39
C LYS A 335 1.40 -28.63 -6.18
N VAL A 336 1.17 -28.38 -7.46
CA VAL A 336 2.09 -27.60 -8.32
C VAL A 336 2.20 -26.18 -7.79
N GLN A 337 1.10 -25.51 -7.49
CA GLN A 337 1.09 -24.16 -6.90
C GLN A 337 1.78 -24.13 -5.54
N THR A 338 1.50 -25.09 -4.67
CA THR A 338 2.15 -25.14 -3.34
C THR A 338 3.64 -25.43 -3.45
N SER A 339 4.04 -26.32 -4.37
CA SER A 339 5.45 -26.59 -4.65
C SER A 339 6.15 -25.36 -5.24
N ALA A 340 5.49 -24.64 -6.15
CA ALA A 340 5.98 -23.38 -6.68
C ALA A 340 6.26 -22.37 -5.57
N ARG A 341 5.32 -22.20 -4.62
CA ARG A 341 5.50 -21.34 -3.44
C ARG A 341 6.71 -21.71 -2.62
N CYS A 342 6.92 -23.01 -2.36
CA CYS A 342 8.10 -23.49 -1.64
C CYS A 342 9.41 -23.22 -2.42
N LEU A 343 9.41 -23.45 -3.74
CA LEU A 343 10.59 -23.21 -4.57
C LEU A 343 10.93 -21.71 -4.66
N ILE A 344 9.91 -20.85 -4.75
CA ILE A 344 10.05 -19.39 -4.77
C ILE A 344 10.47 -18.86 -3.39
N ASP A 345 10.05 -19.49 -2.28
CA ASP A 345 10.52 -19.14 -0.93
C ASP A 345 12.06 -19.23 -0.84
N PHE A 346 12.69 -20.23 -1.46
CA PHE A 346 14.17 -20.29 -1.56
C PHE A 346 14.75 -19.14 -2.39
N CYS A 347 14.11 -18.79 -3.51
CA CYS A 347 14.54 -17.65 -4.33
C CYS A 347 14.43 -16.33 -3.56
N LYS A 348 13.30 -16.09 -2.87
CA LYS A 348 13.10 -14.90 -2.01
C LYS A 348 14.13 -14.83 -0.91
N ALA A 349 14.34 -15.92 -0.16
CA ALA A 349 15.32 -15.95 0.91
C ALA A 349 16.74 -15.64 0.39
N ALA A 350 17.07 -16.09 -0.82
CA ALA A 350 18.36 -15.80 -1.45
C ALA A 350 18.56 -14.32 -1.82
N THR A 351 17.49 -13.51 -1.90
CA THR A 351 17.60 -12.06 -2.10
C THR A 351 18.15 -11.33 -0.88
N TYR A 352 18.05 -11.91 0.32
CA TYR A 352 18.54 -11.35 1.59
C TYR A 352 20.00 -11.70 1.93
N VAL A 353 20.73 -12.36 1.01
CA VAL A 353 22.15 -12.70 1.18
C VAL A 353 22.94 -12.23 -0.03
N ALA A 354 24.14 -11.66 0.16
CA ALA A 354 24.90 -11.11 -0.95
C ALA A 354 25.43 -12.23 -1.87
N LYS A 355 25.64 -11.92 -3.16
CA LYS A 355 26.26 -12.88 -4.10
C LYS A 355 27.70 -13.24 -3.70
N SER A 356 28.41 -12.32 -3.06
CA SER A 356 29.78 -12.51 -2.55
C SER A 356 29.86 -13.55 -1.43
N ASP A 357 28.78 -13.75 -0.67
CA ASP A 357 28.79 -14.64 0.50
C ASP A 357 28.77 -16.14 0.10
N GLN A 358 28.53 -16.47 -1.18
CA GLN A 358 28.51 -17.85 -1.73
C GLN A 358 27.71 -18.85 -0.88
N THR A 359 26.62 -18.39 -0.27
CA THR A 359 25.78 -19.21 0.60
C THR A 359 25.10 -20.34 -0.17
N GLY A 360 24.68 -21.39 0.54
CA GLY A 360 23.95 -22.51 -0.09
C GLY A 360 22.68 -22.08 -0.83
N LEU A 361 22.00 -21.01 -0.37
CA LEU A 361 20.87 -20.41 -1.06
C LEU A 361 21.29 -19.89 -2.44
N ARG A 362 22.40 -19.15 -2.53
CA ARG A 362 22.93 -18.64 -3.81
C ARG A 362 23.36 -19.77 -4.76
N LEU A 363 23.81 -20.91 -4.24
CA LEU A 363 24.18 -22.08 -5.06
C LEU A 363 22.98 -22.85 -5.61
N MET A 364 21.90 -23.00 -4.83
CA MET A 364 20.74 -23.81 -5.24
C MET A 364 19.78 -23.09 -6.19
N VAL A 365 19.67 -21.76 -6.06
CA VAL A 365 18.65 -20.96 -6.73
C VAL A 365 18.72 -20.96 -8.27
N PRO A 366 19.90 -20.94 -8.93
CA PRO A 366 19.95 -20.98 -10.40
C PRO A 366 19.22 -22.19 -10.99
N LYS A 367 19.42 -23.39 -10.43
CA LYS A 367 18.72 -24.62 -10.85
C LYS A 367 17.22 -24.56 -10.57
N ILE A 368 16.81 -23.84 -9.53
CA ILE A 368 15.39 -23.63 -9.23
C ILE A 368 14.77 -22.68 -10.26
N GLN A 369 15.42 -21.56 -10.57
CA GLN A 369 14.94 -20.60 -11.57
C GLN A 369 14.79 -21.24 -12.95
N GLU A 370 15.78 -22.02 -13.40
CA GLU A 370 15.73 -22.78 -14.66
C GLU A 370 14.52 -23.73 -14.70
N LEU A 371 14.17 -24.34 -13.57
CA LEU A 371 13.01 -25.22 -13.46
C LEU A 371 11.69 -24.45 -13.48
N VAL A 372 11.57 -23.36 -12.73
CA VAL A 372 10.28 -22.69 -12.48
C VAL A 372 9.90 -21.69 -13.57
N ALA A 373 10.85 -20.92 -14.09
CA ALA A 373 10.58 -19.81 -15.01
C ALA A 373 9.79 -20.23 -16.26
N PRO A 374 10.16 -21.31 -16.99
CA PRO A 374 9.47 -21.69 -18.22
C PRO A 374 8.00 -22.09 -18.00
N LYS A 375 7.66 -22.57 -16.80
CA LYS A 375 6.31 -23.02 -16.47
C LYS A 375 5.46 -21.89 -15.90
N LEU A 376 6.04 -21.00 -15.11
CA LEU A 376 5.34 -19.85 -14.51
C LEU A 376 5.01 -18.77 -15.55
N LEU A 377 5.89 -18.56 -16.52
CA LEU A 377 5.73 -17.53 -17.57
C LEU A 377 5.10 -18.08 -18.87
N ASN A 378 4.48 -19.27 -18.81
CA ASN A 378 3.86 -19.88 -19.98
C ASN A 378 2.52 -19.22 -20.32
N GLN A 379 2.52 -18.40 -21.38
CA GLN A 379 1.34 -17.67 -21.86
C GLN A 379 0.20 -18.58 -22.34
N LYS A 380 0.49 -19.79 -22.83
CA LYS A 380 -0.52 -20.67 -23.45
C LYS A 380 -1.32 -21.48 -22.43
N LYS A 381 -0.78 -21.68 -21.22
CA LYS A 381 -1.42 -22.51 -20.19
C LYS A 381 -1.09 -22.02 -18.78
N LEU A 382 -1.97 -21.16 -18.26
CA LEU A 382 -1.93 -20.69 -16.87
C LEU A 382 -2.32 -21.82 -15.91
N LEU A 383 -1.34 -22.57 -15.42
CA LEU A 383 -1.55 -23.54 -14.32
C LEU A 383 -1.58 -22.85 -12.95
N ILE A 384 -0.94 -21.69 -12.83
CA ILE A 384 -0.85 -20.90 -11.60
C ILE A 384 -1.41 -19.52 -11.93
N THR A 385 -2.42 -19.10 -11.17
CA THR A 385 -3.11 -17.80 -11.30
C THR A 385 -2.96 -16.94 -10.06
N ASP A 386 -2.11 -17.38 -9.13
CA ASP A 386 -1.80 -16.69 -7.88
C ASP A 386 -0.86 -15.52 -8.19
N VAL A 387 -1.41 -14.31 -8.23
CA VAL A 387 -0.68 -13.10 -8.63
C VAL A 387 0.46 -12.82 -7.67
N ASP A 388 0.24 -12.93 -6.36
CA ASP A 388 1.26 -12.62 -5.35
C ASP A 388 2.44 -13.61 -5.45
N LEU A 389 2.16 -14.88 -5.73
CA LEU A 389 3.21 -15.88 -5.98
C LEU A 389 4.03 -15.56 -7.24
N LEU A 390 3.39 -15.11 -8.31
CA LEU A 390 4.07 -14.73 -9.55
C LEU A 390 4.88 -13.43 -9.39
N VAL A 391 4.37 -12.48 -8.60
CA VAL A 391 5.08 -11.25 -8.19
C VAL A 391 6.32 -11.62 -7.37
N ASP A 392 6.17 -12.46 -6.35
CA ASP A 392 7.27 -12.97 -5.52
C ASP A 392 8.38 -13.60 -6.38
N PHE A 393 8.01 -14.39 -7.40
CA PHE A 393 8.96 -14.95 -8.37
C PHE A 393 9.66 -13.87 -9.20
N LEU A 394 8.92 -12.91 -9.74
CA LEU A 394 9.44 -11.90 -10.65
C LEU A 394 10.38 -10.92 -9.92
N VAL A 395 9.98 -10.46 -8.74
CA VAL A 395 10.79 -9.60 -7.86
C VAL A 395 12.06 -10.31 -7.42
N SER A 396 11.95 -11.58 -6.99
CA SER A 396 13.12 -12.37 -6.63
C SER A 396 14.06 -12.54 -7.81
N SER A 397 13.53 -12.86 -8.99
CA SER A 397 14.34 -13.03 -10.18
C SER A 397 15.06 -11.75 -10.57
N PHE A 398 14.40 -10.59 -10.48
CA PHE A 398 15.05 -9.30 -10.71
C PHE A 398 16.18 -9.05 -9.71
N ARG A 399 15.97 -9.31 -8.42
CA ARG A 399 16.99 -9.13 -7.36
C ARG A 399 18.19 -10.07 -7.52
N LEU A 400 17.97 -11.27 -8.07
CA LEU A 400 19.00 -12.29 -8.22
C LEU A 400 19.75 -12.20 -9.57
N THR A 401 19.01 -12.04 -10.66
CA THR A 401 19.48 -12.02 -12.05
C THR A 401 18.79 -10.90 -12.85
N PRO A 402 19.10 -9.61 -12.56
CA PRO A 402 18.37 -8.47 -13.13
C PRO A 402 18.40 -8.43 -14.65
N THR A 403 19.58 -8.63 -15.26
CA THR A 403 19.74 -8.55 -16.72
C THR A 403 18.95 -9.63 -17.46
N GLU A 404 18.99 -10.87 -16.97
CA GLU A 404 18.22 -11.98 -17.55
C GLU A 404 16.72 -11.75 -17.37
N THR A 405 16.31 -11.33 -16.17
CA THR A 405 14.90 -11.07 -15.86
C THR A 405 14.31 -9.97 -16.75
N THR A 406 15.03 -8.85 -16.95
CA THR A 406 14.56 -7.76 -17.81
C THR A 406 14.53 -8.15 -19.29
N LYS A 407 15.42 -9.06 -19.74
CA LYS A 407 15.48 -9.51 -21.15
C LYS A 407 14.49 -10.64 -21.46
N GLU A 408 14.29 -11.59 -20.56
CA GLU A 408 13.48 -12.77 -20.82
C GLU A 408 12.12 -12.65 -20.13
N HIS A 409 12.10 -12.51 -18.81
CA HIS A 409 10.87 -12.58 -18.04
C HIS A 409 9.94 -11.38 -18.28
N TYR A 410 10.50 -10.17 -18.33
CA TYR A 410 9.68 -8.96 -18.58
C TYR A 410 9.15 -8.96 -20.01
N ASN A 411 9.95 -9.39 -20.99
CA ASN A 411 9.49 -9.55 -22.37
C ASN A 411 8.32 -10.54 -22.49
N ALA A 412 8.36 -11.64 -21.74
CA ALA A 412 7.24 -12.58 -21.69
C ALA A 412 5.96 -11.93 -21.12
N CYS A 413 6.08 -11.03 -20.14
CA CYS A 413 4.94 -10.28 -19.60
C CYS A 413 4.45 -9.15 -20.50
N LEU A 414 5.34 -8.55 -21.30
CA LEU A 414 5.05 -7.40 -22.17
C LEU A 414 4.57 -7.79 -23.57
N HIS A 415 4.65 -9.07 -23.93
CA HIS A 415 4.23 -9.53 -25.25
C HIS A 415 2.78 -9.10 -25.55
N PRO A 416 2.44 -8.59 -26.75
CA PRO A 416 1.10 -8.06 -27.05
C PRO A 416 -0.04 -9.04 -26.80
N ASN A 417 0.19 -10.33 -27.06
CA ASN A 417 -0.79 -11.40 -26.85
C ASN A 417 -0.75 -12.01 -25.43
N SER A 418 0.01 -11.43 -24.50
CA SER A 418 0.06 -11.90 -23.12
C SER A 418 -1.27 -11.67 -22.41
N SER A 419 -1.65 -12.60 -21.52
CA SER A 419 -2.82 -12.42 -20.67
C SER A 419 -2.63 -11.21 -19.74
N PRO A 420 -3.67 -10.42 -19.45
CA PRO A 420 -3.60 -9.26 -18.54
C PRO A 420 -3.00 -9.58 -17.17
N ILE A 421 -3.12 -10.82 -16.69
CA ILE A 421 -2.50 -11.26 -15.44
C ILE A 421 -0.98 -11.08 -15.44
N PHE A 422 -0.30 -11.28 -16.57
CA PHE A 422 1.16 -11.10 -16.65
C PHE A 422 1.57 -9.63 -16.66
N LYS A 423 0.76 -8.77 -17.29
CA LYS A 423 0.94 -7.31 -17.22
C LYS A 423 0.73 -6.82 -15.78
N LEU A 424 -0.29 -7.33 -15.09
CA LEU A 424 -0.53 -7.06 -13.67
C LEU A 424 0.64 -7.51 -12.79
N VAL A 425 1.13 -8.74 -12.98
CA VAL A 425 2.29 -9.27 -12.23
C VAL A 425 3.53 -8.41 -12.44
N LEU A 426 3.80 -7.97 -13.68
CA LEU A 426 4.92 -7.08 -13.97
C LEU A 426 4.80 -5.76 -13.22
N ILE A 427 3.65 -5.09 -13.34
CA ILE A 427 3.45 -3.77 -12.74
C ILE A 427 3.50 -3.87 -11.21
N LYS A 428 2.80 -4.83 -10.60
CA LYS A 428 2.88 -5.07 -9.15
C LYS A 428 4.30 -5.37 -8.67
N GLY A 429 5.06 -6.16 -9.43
CA GLY A 429 6.46 -6.42 -9.13
C GLY A 429 7.33 -5.16 -9.16
N LEU A 430 7.12 -4.28 -10.14
CA LEU A 430 7.81 -3.00 -10.23
C LEU A 430 7.41 -2.05 -9.08
N VAL A 431 6.12 -1.99 -8.70
CA VAL A 431 5.65 -1.24 -7.53
C VAL A 431 6.38 -1.71 -6.26
N GLN A 432 6.45 -3.03 -6.05
CA GLN A 432 7.14 -3.60 -4.90
C GLN A 432 8.64 -3.25 -4.88
N ILE A 433 9.31 -3.30 -6.03
CA ILE A 433 10.72 -2.92 -6.15
C ILE A 433 10.90 -1.41 -5.86
N ALA A 434 9.97 -0.56 -6.30
CA ALA A 434 10.04 0.89 -6.11
C ALA A 434 9.79 1.32 -4.64
N GLN A 435 8.92 0.61 -3.92
CA GLN A 435 8.50 0.97 -2.57
C GLN A 435 9.36 0.35 -1.46
N GLU A 436 9.91 -0.85 -1.68
CA GLU A 436 10.72 -1.53 -0.67
C GLU A 436 12.12 -0.91 -0.56
N LYS A 437 12.60 -0.74 0.68
CA LYS A 437 13.98 -0.33 0.92
C LYS A 437 14.93 -1.43 0.41
N PRO A 438 15.77 -1.18 -0.62
CA PRO A 438 16.66 -2.19 -1.13
C PRO A 438 17.79 -2.48 -0.13
N LEU A 439 18.24 -3.74 -0.09
CA LEU A 439 19.51 -4.11 0.51
C LEU A 439 20.65 -3.61 -0.38
N GLU A 440 21.85 -3.43 0.18
CA GLU A 440 22.99 -2.83 -0.52
C GLU A 440 23.37 -3.53 -1.85
N TRP A 441 23.15 -4.84 -1.95
CA TRP A 441 23.41 -5.63 -3.17
C TRP A 441 22.20 -5.77 -4.09
N ASN A 442 21.02 -5.30 -3.70
CA ASN A 442 19.85 -5.37 -4.57
C ASN A 442 20.03 -4.41 -5.76
N PRO A 443 19.67 -4.82 -6.98
CA PRO A 443 19.77 -3.95 -8.14
C PRO A 443 18.84 -2.75 -8.03
N SER A 444 19.32 -1.58 -8.45
CA SER A 444 18.49 -0.37 -8.63
C SER A 444 17.40 -0.62 -9.68
N ILE A 445 16.21 -0.07 -9.41
CA ILE A 445 15.06 -0.11 -10.32
C ILE A 445 15.35 0.55 -11.67
N GLU A 446 16.30 1.49 -11.72
CA GLU A 446 16.76 2.16 -12.95
C GLU A 446 17.15 1.17 -14.06
N LYS A 447 17.62 -0.03 -13.70
CA LYS A 447 17.94 -1.10 -14.65
C LYS A 447 16.74 -1.59 -15.47
N THR A 448 15.53 -1.19 -15.10
CA THR A 448 14.27 -1.55 -15.76
C THR A 448 13.70 -0.41 -16.61
N TYR A 449 14.29 0.79 -16.58
CA TYR A 449 13.78 1.96 -17.32
C TYR A 449 13.75 1.78 -18.84
N SER A 450 14.50 0.81 -19.38
CA SER A 450 14.36 0.39 -20.77
C SER A 450 12.95 -0.12 -21.12
N ARG A 451 12.10 -0.39 -20.12
CA ARG A 451 10.71 -0.86 -20.24
C ARG A 451 9.69 0.22 -19.87
N ALA A 452 10.11 1.43 -19.54
CA ALA A 452 9.21 2.51 -19.11
C ALA A 452 8.16 2.85 -20.18
N VAL A 453 8.55 2.83 -21.46
CA VAL A 453 7.62 3.05 -22.59
C VAL A 453 6.55 1.96 -22.65
N ASP A 454 6.93 0.70 -22.49
CA ASP A 454 5.99 -0.42 -22.48
C ASP A 454 4.99 -0.30 -21.32
N VAL A 455 5.47 0.07 -20.13
CA VAL A 455 4.62 0.29 -18.93
C VAL A 455 3.65 1.44 -19.15
N LYS A 456 4.10 2.57 -19.70
CA LYS A 456 3.23 3.70 -20.07
C LYS A 456 2.15 3.28 -21.07
N GLN A 457 2.52 2.50 -22.08
CA GLN A 457 1.58 2.01 -23.09
C GLN A 457 0.50 1.12 -22.46
N ILE A 458 0.87 0.23 -21.53
CA ILE A 458 -0.08 -0.60 -20.78
C ILE A 458 -1.07 0.27 -20.00
N PHE A 459 -0.59 1.31 -19.30
CA PHE A 459 -1.44 2.25 -18.56
C PHE A 459 -2.44 2.95 -19.50
N TYR A 460 -1.97 3.50 -20.62
CA TYR A 460 -2.84 4.19 -21.58
C TYR A 460 -3.87 3.25 -22.23
N GLU A 461 -3.44 2.06 -22.64
CA GLU A 461 -4.30 1.04 -23.26
C GLU A 461 -5.47 0.65 -22.34
N TYR A 462 -5.17 0.35 -21.06
CA TYR A 462 -6.20 -0.10 -20.14
C TYR A 462 -7.11 1.03 -19.63
N LEU A 463 -6.57 2.23 -19.43
CA LEU A 463 -7.39 3.38 -19.08
C LEU A 463 -8.40 3.71 -20.19
N ASP A 464 -7.96 3.73 -21.46
CA ASP A 464 -8.85 3.96 -22.60
C ASP A 464 -9.90 2.84 -22.75
N SER A 465 -9.50 1.57 -22.58
CA SER A 465 -10.42 0.42 -22.55
C SER A 465 -11.54 0.60 -21.52
N LEU A 466 -11.19 0.94 -20.27
CA LEU A 466 -12.15 1.14 -19.18
C LEU A 466 -13.12 2.28 -19.46
N ARG A 467 -12.62 3.40 -20.01
CA ARG A 467 -13.47 4.54 -20.36
C ARG A 467 -14.46 4.19 -21.47
N ARG A 468 -14.04 3.45 -22.51
CA ARG A 468 -14.94 2.98 -23.57
C ARG A 468 -16.02 2.04 -23.04
N LEU A 469 -15.69 1.16 -22.11
CA LEU A 469 -16.66 0.28 -21.45
C LEU A 469 -17.73 1.11 -20.71
N HIS A 470 -17.33 2.13 -19.97
CA HIS A 470 -18.26 3.02 -19.28
C HIS A 470 -19.18 3.79 -20.25
N THR A 471 -18.65 4.37 -21.33
CA THR A 471 -19.46 5.06 -22.35
C THR A 471 -20.48 4.12 -23.00
N ASN A 472 -20.10 2.87 -23.26
CA ASN A 472 -20.98 1.87 -23.85
C ASN A 472 -22.06 1.37 -22.86
N GLN A 473 -21.77 1.33 -21.56
CA GLN A 473 -22.79 1.01 -20.55
C GLN A 473 -23.83 2.12 -20.44
N LEU A 474 -23.41 3.39 -20.49
CA LEU A 474 -24.32 4.54 -20.48
C LEU A 474 -25.23 4.58 -21.73
N SER A 475 -24.72 4.18 -22.91
CA SER A 475 -25.52 4.09 -24.13
C SER A 475 -26.48 2.89 -24.13
N MET A 476 -26.05 1.75 -23.58
CA MET A 476 -26.88 0.55 -23.43
C MET A 476 -27.95 0.67 -22.34
N GLY A 477 -27.73 1.48 -21.29
CA GLY A 477 -28.74 1.79 -20.27
C GLY A 477 -29.98 2.48 -20.84
N LYS A 478 -29.86 3.19 -21.97
CA LYS A 478 -31.01 3.76 -22.71
C LYS A 478 -31.76 2.74 -23.58
N ILE A 479 -31.16 1.58 -23.87
CA ILE A 479 -31.74 0.48 -24.67
C ILE A 479 -32.17 -0.70 -23.76
N GLY A 480 -31.74 -0.68 -22.49
CA GLY A 480 -31.86 -1.78 -21.52
C GLY A 480 -33.28 -2.14 -21.07
N SER A 481 -34.29 -1.29 -21.32
CA SER A 481 -35.69 -1.64 -21.05
C SER A 481 -36.24 -2.76 -21.95
N LEU A 482 -35.48 -3.26 -22.94
CA LEU A 482 -35.92 -4.31 -23.86
C LEU A 482 -35.28 -5.71 -23.69
N LYS A 483 -34.34 -5.92 -22.75
CA LYS A 483 -33.59 -7.21 -22.63
C LYS A 483 -33.94 -8.08 -21.42
N SER A 484 -35.01 -7.76 -20.68
CA SER A 484 -35.45 -8.51 -19.48
C SER A 484 -36.04 -9.92 -19.74
N LEU A 485 -35.93 -10.50 -20.96
CA LEU A 485 -36.73 -11.68 -21.33
C LEU A 485 -35.94 -12.93 -21.76
N THR A 486 -34.60 -13.00 -21.61
CA THR A 486 -33.87 -14.25 -21.92
C THR A 486 -32.90 -14.68 -20.81
N ASN A 487 -33.32 -15.67 -20.02
CA ASN A 487 -32.49 -16.34 -19.00
C ASN A 487 -31.49 -17.32 -19.66
N ASN A 488 -30.50 -16.80 -20.39
CA ASN A 488 -29.48 -17.65 -21.04
C ASN A 488 -28.18 -17.69 -20.21
N SER A 489 -27.81 -18.86 -19.70
CA SER A 489 -26.64 -19.08 -18.84
C SER A 489 -25.31 -18.69 -19.50
N ASN A 490 -25.22 -18.78 -20.83
CA ASN A 490 -24.05 -18.37 -21.59
C ASN A 490 -23.85 -16.84 -21.62
N ILE A 491 -24.92 -16.05 -21.56
CA ILE A 491 -24.84 -14.59 -21.51
C ILE A 491 -24.30 -14.15 -20.14
N LYS A 492 -24.87 -14.69 -19.06
CA LYS A 492 -24.40 -14.43 -17.68
C LYS A 492 -22.92 -14.81 -17.48
N LYS A 493 -22.46 -15.89 -18.11
CA LYS A 493 -21.04 -16.30 -18.08
C LYS A 493 -20.13 -15.29 -18.78
N LYS A 494 -20.50 -14.83 -19.99
CA LYS A 494 -19.74 -13.81 -20.73
C LYS A 494 -19.70 -12.47 -20.00
N GLU A 495 -20.82 -12.05 -19.39
CA GLU A 495 -20.88 -10.84 -18.58
C GLU A 495 -19.94 -10.92 -17.36
N ARG A 496 -19.90 -12.09 -16.70
CA ARG A 496 -18.99 -12.32 -15.58
C ARG A 496 -17.52 -12.29 -16.00
N GLU A 497 -17.16 -12.95 -17.10
CA GLU A 497 -15.80 -12.92 -17.64
C GLU A 497 -15.38 -11.50 -18.03
N GLN A 498 -16.28 -10.70 -18.60
CA GLN A 498 -16.04 -9.30 -18.93
C GLN A 498 -15.85 -8.43 -17.68
N MET A 499 -16.61 -8.68 -16.62
CA MET A 499 -16.46 -7.99 -15.33
C MET A 499 -15.16 -8.36 -14.62
N GLU A 500 -14.77 -9.65 -14.62
CA GLU A 500 -13.49 -10.11 -14.08
C GLU A 500 -12.31 -9.49 -14.84
N LEU A 501 -12.42 -9.38 -16.17
CA LEU A 501 -11.44 -8.67 -16.99
C LEU A 501 -11.39 -7.17 -16.65
N ALA A 502 -12.54 -6.49 -16.58
CA ALA A 502 -12.61 -5.08 -16.24
C ALA A 502 -11.99 -4.80 -14.86
N ASN A 503 -12.29 -5.63 -13.85
CA ASN A 503 -11.69 -5.52 -12.52
C ASN A 503 -10.16 -5.66 -12.57
N MET A 504 -9.64 -6.59 -13.37
CA MET A 504 -8.20 -6.74 -13.55
C MET A 504 -7.58 -5.51 -14.24
N GLN A 505 -8.27 -4.92 -15.23
CA GLN A 505 -7.83 -3.68 -15.89
C GLN A 505 -7.81 -2.50 -14.90
N MET A 506 -8.80 -2.39 -14.02
CA MET A 506 -8.84 -1.37 -12.96
C MET A 506 -7.61 -1.47 -12.06
N ILE A 507 -7.31 -2.69 -11.57
CA ILE A 507 -6.13 -2.92 -10.73
C ILE A 507 -4.84 -2.60 -11.48
N ILE A 508 -4.74 -2.92 -12.78
CA ILE A 508 -3.55 -2.59 -13.59
C ILE A 508 -3.35 -1.07 -13.66
N VAL A 509 -4.42 -0.30 -13.89
CA VAL A 509 -4.34 1.17 -13.93
C VAL A 509 -3.96 1.74 -12.56
N GLU A 510 -4.59 1.25 -11.48
CA GLU A 510 -4.28 1.64 -10.11
C GLU A 510 -2.81 1.37 -9.76
N GLU A 511 -2.30 0.16 -10.03
CA GLU A 511 -0.92 -0.22 -9.74
C GLU A 511 0.09 0.54 -10.64
N SER A 512 -0.29 0.93 -11.86
CA SER A 512 0.54 1.79 -12.70
C SER A 512 0.71 3.18 -12.08
N LEU A 513 -0.38 3.76 -11.54
CA LEU A 513 -0.34 5.05 -10.85
C LEU A 513 0.48 4.97 -9.55
N LYS A 514 0.38 3.86 -8.80
CA LYS A 514 1.25 3.59 -7.64
C LYS A 514 2.72 3.52 -8.03
N LEU A 515 3.04 2.84 -9.14
CA LEU A 515 4.41 2.76 -9.65
C LEU A 515 4.94 4.15 -9.99
N PHE A 516 4.18 4.93 -10.76
CA PHE A 516 4.59 6.27 -11.13
C PHE A 516 4.69 7.22 -9.94
N SER A 517 3.89 7.01 -8.90
CA SER A 517 4.01 7.78 -7.64
C SER A 517 5.25 7.40 -6.84
N ALA A 518 5.59 6.10 -6.80
CA ALA A 518 6.74 5.58 -6.07
C ALA A 518 8.06 5.92 -6.79
N ASP A 519 8.07 5.84 -8.12
CA ASP A 519 9.21 6.18 -8.98
C ASP A 519 8.75 6.93 -10.24
N PRO A 520 8.64 8.28 -10.17
CA PRO A 520 8.14 9.12 -11.27
C PRO A 520 8.96 9.06 -12.55
N ASP A 521 10.19 8.55 -12.50
CA ASP A 521 11.03 8.40 -13.68
C ASP A 521 10.46 7.34 -14.65
N PHE A 522 9.64 6.39 -14.20
CA PHE A 522 8.87 5.54 -15.13
C PHE A 522 7.93 6.31 -16.05
N ALA A 523 7.37 7.41 -15.54
CA ALA A 523 6.48 8.26 -16.32
C ALA A 523 7.25 9.31 -17.13
N LEU A 524 8.36 9.81 -16.58
CA LEU A 524 9.11 10.95 -17.11
C LEU A 524 10.30 10.58 -18.00
N VAL A 525 10.86 9.37 -17.91
CA VAL A 525 11.97 8.93 -18.76
C VAL A 525 11.45 8.48 -20.12
N SER A 526 12.17 8.89 -21.16
CA SER A 526 12.15 8.26 -22.48
C SER A 526 13.51 7.64 -22.73
N TYR A 527 13.57 6.35 -23.05
CA TYR A 527 14.85 5.60 -23.15
C TYR A 527 15.58 5.81 -24.49
N ALA A 528 15.16 6.79 -25.29
CA ALA A 528 15.89 7.25 -26.47
C ALA A 528 16.48 8.62 -26.15
N ILE A 529 17.70 8.63 -25.59
CA ILE A 529 18.42 9.89 -25.32
C ILE A 529 19.73 9.81 -26.09
N ASN A 530 19.73 10.29 -27.34
CA ASN A 530 20.90 10.89 -28.01
C ASN A 530 20.58 11.64 -29.34
N SER A 531 19.36 12.20 -29.56
CA SER A 531 19.12 13.10 -30.71
C SER A 531 18.09 14.23 -30.48
N ASN A 532 18.15 15.29 -31.30
CA ASN A 532 17.19 16.42 -31.27
C ASN A 532 15.75 16.03 -31.68
N ASN A 533 15.58 14.96 -32.46
CA ASN A 533 14.24 14.44 -32.82
C ASN A 533 13.58 13.74 -31.63
N GLU A 534 14.36 13.17 -30.72
CA GLU A 534 13.88 12.45 -29.53
C GLU A 534 13.42 13.38 -28.41
N LYS A 535 14.06 14.55 -28.23
CA LYS A 535 13.58 15.59 -27.29
C LYS A 535 12.15 16.04 -27.60
N LYS A 536 11.79 16.11 -28.89
CA LYS A 536 10.41 16.38 -29.32
C LYS A 536 9.46 15.23 -28.99
N MET A 537 9.93 13.98 -29.09
CA MET A 537 9.15 12.79 -28.72
C MET A 537 8.88 12.74 -27.22
N LEU A 538 9.89 12.99 -26.39
CA LEU A 538 9.75 13.09 -24.93
C LEU A 538 8.72 14.16 -24.53
N SER A 539 8.80 15.35 -25.12
CA SER A 539 7.82 16.42 -24.91
C SER A 539 6.39 15.99 -25.30
N GLY A 540 6.24 15.24 -26.39
CA GLY A 540 4.96 14.65 -26.80
C GLY A 540 4.42 13.62 -25.79
N GLU A 541 5.26 12.71 -25.28
CA GLU A 541 4.86 11.71 -24.30
C GLU A 541 4.44 12.33 -22.96
N ILE A 542 5.18 13.32 -22.48
CA ILE A 542 4.84 14.04 -21.25
C ILE A 542 3.55 14.83 -21.44
N LYS A 543 3.34 15.44 -22.62
CA LYS A 543 2.08 16.11 -22.93
C LYS A 543 0.90 15.15 -22.92
N ILE A 544 1.04 13.94 -23.49
CA ILE A 544 0.02 12.90 -23.40
C ILE A 544 -0.29 12.61 -21.93
N LEU A 545 0.74 12.40 -21.10
CA LEU A 545 0.58 12.15 -19.67
C LEU A 545 -0.24 13.24 -18.98
N PHE A 546 0.09 14.52 -19.19
CA PHE A 546 -0.63 15.65 -18.57
C PHE A 546 -2.07 15.81 -19.08
N THR A 547 -2.37 15.35 -20.30
CA THR A 547 -3.75 15.31 -20.81
C THR A 547 -4.54 14.08 -20.36
N THR A 548 -3.84 13.00 -20.02
CA THR A 548 -4.46 11.73 -19.61
C THR A 548 -4.70 11.66 -18.10
N LEU A 549 -3.79 12.14 -17.26
CA LEU A 549 -3.91 12.03 -15.80
C LEU A 549 -5.18 12.64 -15.21
N PRO A 550 -5.67 13.82 -15.65
CA PRO A 550 -6.95 14.34 -15.18
C PRO A 550 -8.11 13.37 -15.45
N GLN A 551 -8.02 12.53 -16.49
CA GLN A 551 -9.05 11.55 -16.84
C GLN A 551 -9.13 10.40 -15.81
N CYS A 552 -8.07 10.15 -15.02
CA CYS A 552 -8.08 9.18 -13.91
C CYS A 552 -8.90 9.68 -12.71
N ILE A 553 -9.17 10.98 -12.66
CA ILE A 553 -9.87 11.67 -11.56
C ILE A 553 -11.38 11.80 -11.88
N ASP A 554 -11.80 11.30 -13.04
CA ASP A 554 -13.19 11.30 -13.49
C ASP A 554 -14.09 10.42 -12.61
N ASN A 555 -15.36 10.81 -12.48
CA ASN A 555 -16.38 10.11 -11.71
C ASN A 555 -16.69 8.69 -12.21
N SER A 556 -16.33 8.38 -13.46
CA SER A 556 -16.59 7.08 -14.09
C SER A 556 -15.68 5.96 -13.58
N LEU A 557 -14.60 6.29 -12.88
CA LEU A 557 -13.62 5.35 -12.35
C LEU A 557 -13.81 5.13 -10.85
N SER A 558 -13.13 4.12 -10.31
CA SER A 558 -13.19 3.80 -8.89
C SER A 558 -12.45 4.85 -8.05
N ASN A 559 -12.83 4.97 -6.77
CA ASN A 559 -12.24 5.93 -5.86
C ASN A 559 -10.74 5.67 -5.64
N GLU A 560 -10.30 4.41 -5.72
CA GLU A 560 -8.89 4.02 -5.61
C GLU A 560 -8.06 4.59 -6.76
N ILE A 561 -8.52 4.46 -8.01
CA ILE A 561 -7.84 5.06 -9.18
C ILE A 561 -7.84 6.59 -9.07
N THR A 562 -8.95 7.19 -8.64
CA THR A 562 -9.01 8.64 -8.42
C THR A 562 -7.98 9.09 -7.38
N HIS A 563 -7.88 8.39 -6.26
CA HIS A 563 -6.94 8.69 -5.19
C HIS A 563 -5.48 8.56 -5.66
N GLU A 564 -5.13 7.46 -6.34
CA GLU A 564 -3.79 7.27 -6.87
C GLU A 564 -3.44 8.25 -8.00
N GLY A 565 -4.42 8.64 -8.83
CA GLY A 565 -4.25 9.67 -9.84
C GLY A 565 -3.94 11.04 -9.23
N ILE A 566 -4.67 11.41 -8.17
CA ILE A 566 -4.42 12.63 -7.39
C ILE A 566 -3.04 12.59 -6.75
N ASN A 567 -2.67 11.48 -6.10
CA ASN A 567 -1.37 11.32 -5.46
C ASN A 567 -0.23 11.46 -6.46
N PHE A 568 -0.33 10.79 -7.59
CA PHE A 568 0.69 10.87 -8.63
C PHE A 568 0.82 12.29 -9.18
N LEU A 569 -0.30 12.97 -9.45
CA LEU A 569 -0.27 14.36 -9.91
C LEU A 569 0.41 15.27 -8.88
N LYS A 570 0.15 15.08 -7.58
CA LYS A 570 0.85 15.82 -6.51
C LYS A 570 2.35 15.54 -6.49
N VAL A 571 2.77 14.30 -6.74
CA VAL A 571 4.19 13.91 -6.83
C VAL A 571 4.86 14.57 -8.03
N LEU A 572 4.25 14.53 -9.21
CA LEU A 572 4.77 15.17 -10.43
C LEU A 572 5.04 16.68 -10.25
N HIS A 573 4.22 17.36 -9.44
CA HIS A 573 4.38 18.79 -9.15
C HIS A 573 5.39 19.11 -8.03
N LYS A 574 6.18 18.14 -7.55
CA LYS A 574 7.34 18.45 -6.71
C LYS A 574 8.42 19.12 -7.56
N SER A 575 9.17 20.05 -6.97
CA SER A 575 10.18 20.86 -7.68
C SER A 575 11.22 20.04 -8.42
N GLU A 576 11.64 18.89 -7.86
CA GLU A 576 12.62 17.99 -8.46
C GLU A 576 12.13 17.33 -9.76
N TYR A 577 10.83 17.06 -9.88
CA TYR A 577 10.26 16.42 -11.07
C TYR A 577 9.77 17.43 -12.10
N ILE A 578 9.33 18.62 -11.68
CA ILE A 578 9.00 19.72 -12.61
C ILE A 578 10.18 19.99 -13.56
N LEU A 579 11.41 19.99 -13.02
CA LEU A 579 12.63 20.21 -13.80
C LEU A 579 12.91 19.13 -14.86
N LYS A 580 12.22 17.98 -14.80
CA LYS A 580 12.33 16.90 -15.79
C LYS A 580 11.27 16.96 -16.89
N TRP A 581 10.34 17.91 -16.84
CA TRP A 581 9.24 17.99 -17.82
C TRP A 581 9.68 18.47 -19.21
N GLY A 582 10.80 19.16 -19.29
CA GLY A 582 11.33 19.74 -20.51
C GLY A 582 12.81 20.03 -20.39
N THR A 583 13.36 20.72 -21.38
CA THR A 583 14.76 21.17 -21.33
C THR A 583 14.90 22.42 -20.46
N SER A 584 16.07 22.62 -19.85
CA SER A 584 16.32 23.72 -18.91
C SER A 584 16.09 25.11 -19.52
N ASP A 585 16.31 25.27 -20.82
CA ASP A 585 16.12 26.53 -21.57
C ASP A 585 14.64 26.87 -21.84
N LYS A 586 13.74 25.88 -21.77
CA LYS A 586 12.29 26.05 -22.01
C LYS A 586 11.44 25.56 -20.87
N ILE A 587 12.02 25.45 -19.67
CA ILE A 587 11.35 24.79 -18.56
C ILE A 587 10.13 25.57 -18.08
N VAL A 588 10.20 26.91 -18.10
CA VAL A 588 9.08 27.80 -17.76
C VAL A 588 7.97 27.70 -18.81
N GLU A 589 8.31 27.78 -20.10
CA GLU A 589 7.37 27.57 -21.22
C GLU A 589 6.65 26.22 -21.13
N THR A 590 7.42 25.14 -20.95
CA THR A 590 6.91 23.76 -20.84
C THR A 590 6.04 23.60 -19.60
N PHE A 591 6.46 24.19 -18.48
CA PHE A 591 5.71 24.20 -17.23
C PHE A 591 4.33 24.82 -17.41
N PHE A 592 4.24 26.00 -18.06
CA PHE A 592 2.96 26.64 -18.34
C PHE A 592 2.11 25.82 -19.30
N GLU A 593 2.67 25.33 -20.40
CA GLU A 593 1.92 24.53 -21.38
C GLU A 593 1.27 23.30 -20.72
N LEU A 594 2.05 22.51 -19.98
CA LEU A 594 1.58 21.26 -19.37
C LEU A 594 0.57 21.49 -18.24
N ASN A 595 0.84 22.44 -17.33
CA ASN A 595 -0.11 22.79 -16.26
C ASN A 595 -1.43 23.29 -16.83
N SER A 596 -1.38 24.21 -17.79
CA SER A 596 -2.59 24.80 -18.34
C SER A 596 -3.45 23.76 -19.06
N MET A 597 -2.85 22.78 -19.75
CA MET A 597 -3.60 21.67 -20.33
C MET A 597 -4.28 20.79 -19.28
N ALA A 598 -3.53 20.36 -18.25
CA ALA A 598 -4.07 19.50 -17.21
C ALA A 598 -5.19 20.21 -16.43
N LEU A 599 -4.97 21.46 -16.03
CA LEU A 599 -5.93 22.26 -15.27
C LEU A 599 -7.16 22.63 -16.10
N TYR A 600 -7.03 22.85 -17.41
CA TYR A 600 -8.19 23.06 -18.28
C TYR A 600 -9.10 21.83 -18.32
N ILE A 601 -8.53 20.62 -18.46
CA ILE A 601 -9.31 19.37 -18.46
C ILE A 601 -9.95 19.17 -17.09
N PHE A 602 -9.20 19.38 -16.02
CA PHE A 602 -9.70 19.25 -14.66
C PHE A 602 -10.82 20.25 -14.34
N ALA A 603 -10.70 21.50 -14.77
CA ALA A 603 -11.74 22.51 -14.61
C ALA A 603 -13.04 22.13 -15.36
N ASN A 604 -12.94 21.50 -16.54
CA ASN A 604 -14.12 20.98 -17.22
C ASN A 604 -14.82 19.89 -16.41
N GLN A 605 -14.08 18.99 -15.76
CA GLN A 605 -14.65 17.94 -14.91
C GLN A 605 -15.38 18.53 -13.69
N ILE A 606 -14.81 19.58 -13.07
CA ILE A 606 -15.49 20.33 -12.01
C ILE A 606 -16.75 21.01 -12.55
N ILE A 607 -16.76 21.46 -13.80
CA ILE A 607 -17.94 22.13 -14.35
C ILE A 607 -19.07 21.14 -14.65
N ASP A 608 -18.74 19.92 -15.05
CA ASP A 608 -19.70 18.85 -15.33
C ASP A 608 -20.23 18.18 -14.03
N THR A 609 -20.54 18.98 -12.99
CA THR A 609 -20.85 18.55 -11.61
C THR A 609 -22.15 17.79 -11.40
N GLN A 610 -23.00 17.61 -12.43
CA GLN A 610 -24.40 17.16 -12.26
C GLN A 610 -24.56 15.80 -11.56
N LYS A 611 -23.48 15.06 -11.28
CA LYS A 611 -23.48 13.76 -10.57
C LYS A 611 -22.30 13.55 -9.59
N VAL A 612 -21.61 14.60 -9.13
CA VAL A 612 -20.44 14.49 -8.23
C VAL A 612 -20.90 14.56 -6.75
N THR A 613 -20.33 13.73 -5.88
CA THR A 613 -20.56 13.82 -4.42
C THR A 613 -19.78 15.01 -3.81
N GLN A 614 -20.27 15.58 -2.70
CA GLN A 614 -19.58 16.70 -2.03
C GLN A 614 -18.16 16.32 -1.60
N GLU A 615 -17.96 15.09 -1.12
CA GLU A 615 -16.63 14.54 -0.77
C GLU A 615 -15.64 14.58 -1.94
N LYS A 616 -16.09 14.22 -3.15
CA LYS A 616 -15.26 14.29 -4.36
C LYS A 616 -14.95 15.73 -4.75
N ILE A 617 -15.88 16.66 -4.57
CA ILE A 617 -15.64 18.09 -4.82
C ILE A 617 -14.55 18.62 -3.87
N VAL A 618 -14.62 18.30 -2.58
CA VAL A 618 -13.60 18.66 -1.59
C VAL A 618 -12.24 18.07 -1.95
N LEU A 619 -12.22 16.79 -2.36
CA LEU A 619 -10.99 16.12 -2.81
C LEU A 619 -10.38 16.82 -4.05
N TRP A 620 -11.22 17.21 -5.01
CA TRP A 620 -10.81 17.92 -6.21
C TRP A 620 -10.28 19.33 -5.92
N LEU A 621 -10.95 20.09 -5.06
CA LEU A 621 -10.50 21.41 -4.62
C LEU A 621 -9.17 21.33 -3.86
N ASN A 622 -9.00 20.33 -3.00
CA ASN A 622 -7.73 20.10 -2.31
C ASN A 622 -6.58 19.84 -3.29
N LEU A 623 -6.81 19.06 -4.35
CA LEU A 623 -5.81 18.85 -5.40
C LEU A 623 -5.52 20.16 -6.15
N LEU A 624 -6.56 20.87 -6.60
CA LEU A 624 -6.42 22.13 -7.32
C LEU A 624 -5.58 23.13 -6.52
N LEU A 625 -5.93 23.31 -5.25
CA LEU A 625 -5.24 24.19 -4.33
C LEU A 625 -3.77 23.82 -4.16
N ASP A 626 -3.45 22.54 -3.97
CA ASP A 626 -2.06 22.07 -3.85
C ASP A 626 -1.25 22.35 -5.13
N ILE A 627 -1.83 22.08 -6.31
CA ILE A 627 -1.21 22.39 -7.60
C ILE A 627 -0.98 23.89 -7.76
N LEU A 628 -1.99 24.73 -7.49
CA LEU A 628 -1.88 26.18 -7.60
C LEU A 628 -0.80 26.74 -6.66
N ARG A 629 -0.70 26.24 -5.44
CA ARG A 629 0.37 26.61 -4.49
C ARG A 629 1.75 26.19 -4.98
N LYS A 630 1.90 24.95 -5.47
CA LYS A 630 3.16 24.44 -6.04
C LYS A 630 3.57 25.24 -7.27
N ARG A 631 2.61 25.66 -8.09
CA ARG A 631 2.83 26.53 -9.24
C ARG A 631 3.38 27.88 -8.83
N ASN A 632 2.73 28.59 -7.92
CA ASN A 632 3.23 29.88 -7.43
C ASN A 632 4.64 29.74 -6.82
N LYS A 633 4.88 28.68 -6.04
CA LYS A 633 6.20 28.38 -5.48
C LYS A 633 7.27 28.14 -6.55
N PHE A 634 6.94 27.42 -7.61
CA PHE A 634 7.85 27.19 -8.74
C PHE A 634 8.19 28.50 -9.45
N LEU A 635 7.18 29.31 -9.75
CA LEU A 635 7.34 30.59 -10.45
C LEU A 635 8.23 31.58 -9.68
N ILE A 636 8.06 31.68 -8.35
CA ILE A 636 8.93 32.52 -7.51
C ILE A 636 10.42 32.21 -7.69
N GLY A 637 10.77 30.93 -7.92
CA GLY A 637 12.16 30.50 -8.06
C GLY A 637 12.72 30.52 -9.49
N HIS A 638 11.86 30.53 -10.52
CA HIS A 638 12.28 30.26 -11.91
C HIS A 638 11.86 31.32 -12.93
N LEU A 639 10.93 32.20 -12.59
CA LEU A 639 10.51 33.29 -13.47
C LEU A 639 11.60 34.38 -13.48
N LYS A 640 12.34 34.50 -14.59
CA LYS A 640 13.44 35.48 -14.77
C LYS A 640 13.09 36.50 -15.86
N ASP A 641 12.17 37.40 -15.56
CA ASP A 641 11.67 38.46 -16.46
C ASP A 641 11.04 37.95 -17.80
N GLU A 642 10.80 36.64 -17.92
CA GLU A 642 10.16 36.05 -19.10
C GLU A 642 8.68 36.46 -19.19
N VAL A 643 8.33 37.14 -20.27
CA VAL A 643 6.93 37.45 -20.60
C VAL A 643 6.33 36.29 -21.37
N LEU A 644 5.31 35.64 -20.78
CA LEU A 644 4.51 34.65 -21.49
C LEU A 644 3.93 35.26 -22.76
N SER A 645 4.23 34.66 -23.91
CA SER A 645 3.78 35.19 -25.20
C SER A 645 3.31 34.07 -26.13
N GLY A 646 2.63 34.47 -27.21
CA GLY A 646 2.16 33.56 -28.25
C GLY A 646 1.16 32.51 -27.75
N ARG A 647 1.34 31.27 -28.22
CA ARG A 647 0.41 30.17 -27.98
C ARG A 647 0.32 29.76 -26.52
N ILE A 648 1.44 29.79 -25.79
CA ILE A 648 1.50 29.37 -24.39
C ILE A 648 0.65 30.30 -23.53
N LYS A 649 0.77 31.62 -23.77
CA LYS A 649 -0.07 32.63 -23.11
C LYS A 649 -1.57 32.41 -23.37
N LEU A 650 -1.94 32.16 -24.62
CA LEU A 650 -3.33 31.86 -24.98
C LEU A 650 -3.86 30.63 -24.23
N THR A 651 -3.11 29.52 -24.22
CA THR A 651 -3.50 28.29 -23.52
C THR A 651 -3.61 28.51 -22.02
N HIS A 652 -2.70 29.29 -21.44
CA HIS A 652 -2.73 29.67 -20.03
C HIS A 652 -3.97 30.49 -19.67
N ASP A 653 -4.29 31.51 -20.46
CA ASP A 653 -5.45 32.37 -20.20
C ASP A 653 -6.76 31.60 -20.37
N GLN A 654 -6.85 30.68 -21.34
CA GLN A 654 -7.99 29.77 -21.51
C GLN A 654 -8.17 28.84 -20.30
N ALA A 655 -7.08 28.26 -19.80
CA ALA A 655 -7.11 27.42 -18.61
C ALA A 655 -7.57 28.20 -17.39
N ASN A 656 -6.98 29.37 -17.12
CA ASN A 656 -7.34 30.21 -15.99
C ASN A 656 -8.80 30.68 -16.06
N THR A 657 -9.28 31.08 -17.24
CA THR A 657 -10.70 31.43 -17.45
C THR A 657 -11.61 30.25 -17.12
N ARG A 658 -11.22 29.02 -17.49
CA ARG A 658 -12.02 27.83 -17.22
C ARG A 658 -12.01 27.45 -15.74
N ILE A 659 -10.86 27.57 -15.07
CA ILE A 659 -10.74 27.37 -13.62
C ILE A 659 -11.60 28.41 -12.88
N GLU A 660 -11.54 29.69 -13.27
CA GLU A 660 -12.36 30.75 -12.68
C GLU A 660 -13.85 30.42 -12.79
N ASN A 661 -14.31 30.00 -13.97
CA ASN A 661 -15.70 29.56 -14.15
C ASN A 661 -16.08 28.40 -13.22
N ALA A 662 -15.21 27.40 -13.08
CA ALA A 662 -15.43 26.28 -12.17
C ALA A 662 -15.55 26.74 -10.70
N LEU A 663 -14.62 27.59 -10.26
CA LEU A 663 -14.60 28.14 -8.90
C LEU A 663 -15.83 29.01 -8.63
N LEU A 664 -16.22 29.87 -9.58
CA LEU A 664 -17.42 30.71 -9.45
C LEU A 664 -18.69 29.88 -9.26
N MET A 665 -18.81 28.73 -9.95
CA MET A 665 -19.94 27.83 -9.69
C MET A 665 -19.89 27.21 -8.29
N LEU A 666 -18.69 26.85 -7.81
CA LEU A 666 -18.49 26.25 -6.49
C LEU A 666 -18.66 27.24 -5.32
N LEU A 667 -18.47 28.55 -5.55
CA LEU A 667 -18.79 29.59 -4.54
C LEU A 667 -20.27 29.58 -4.15
N CYS A 668 -21.15 29.11 -5.03
CA CYS A 668 -22.58 28.97 -4.78
C CYS A 668 -22.95 27.65 -4.08
N ASN A 669 -21.98 26.84 -3.65
CA ASN A 669 -22.24 25.59 -2.94
C ASN A 669 -22.70 25.86 -1.50
N SER A 670 -23.61 25.03 -0.99
CA SER A 670 -24.11 25.12 0.39
C SER A 670 -23.09 24.68 1.45
N ASP A 671 -22.06 23.94 1.08
CA ASP A 671 -21.03 23.45 2.01
C ASP A 671 -19.95 24.53 2.27
N PRO A 672 -19.79 25.01 3.51
CA PRO A 672 -18.82 26.05 3.85
C PRO A 672 -17.36 25.63 3.61
N ILE A 673 -17.04 24.33 3.67
CA ILE A 673 -15.69 23.81 3.40
C ILE A 673 -15.35 24.04 1.93
N ILE A 674 -16.28 23.70 1.04
CA ILE A 674 -16.13 23.88 -0.41
C ILE A 674 -15.98 25.36 -0.75
N VAL A 675 -16.81 26.22 -0.16
CA VAL A 675 -16.71 27.67 -0.36
C VAL A 675 -15.35 28.20 0.11
N THR A 676 -14.89 27.80 1.29
CA THR A 676 -13.60 28.23 1.85
C THR A 676 -12.43 27.80 0.95
N GLN A 677 -12.38 26.54 0.54
CA GLN A 677 -11.33 26.03 -0.35
C GLN A 677 -11.36 26.69 -1.73
N THR A 678 -12.56 26.99 -2.24
CA THR A 678 -12.74 27.73 -3.49
C THR A 678 -12.12 29.13 -3.40
N VAL A 679 -12.34 29.83 -2.28
CA VAL A 679 -11.72 31.14 -2.01
C VAL A 679 -10.19 31.04 -1.96
N GLU A 680 -9.63 30.02 -1.30
CA GLU A 680 -8.19 29.80 -1.27
C GLU A 680 -7.60 29.54 -2.66
N CYS A 681 -8.33 28.85 -3.54
CA CYS A 681 -7.91 28.66 -4.94
C CYS A 681 -7.89 29.99 -5.69
N ILE A 682 -8.91 30.84 -5.51
CA ILE A 682 -8.97 32.18 -6.11
C ILE A 682 -7.80 33.05 -5.63
N ASP A 683 -7.45 32.99 -4.34
CA ASP A 683 -6.29 33.72 -3.82
C ASP A 683 -4.98 33.23 -4.45
N CYS A 684 -4.83 31.92 -4.68
CA CYS A 684 -3.65 31.39 -5.38
C CYS A 684 -3.57 31.87 -6.84
N LEU A 685 -4.69 31.94 -7.57
CA LEU A 685 -4.74 32.53 -8.92
C LEU A 685 -4.37 34.03 -8.89
N CYS A 686 -4.89 34.75 -7.91
CA CYS A 686 -4.60 36.16 -7.65
C CYS A 686 -3.11 36.40 -7.37
N GLN A 687 -2.46 35.52 -6.61
CA GLN A 687 -1.02 35.55 -6.35
C GLN A 687 -0.20 35.31 -7.62
N GLU A 688 -0.59 34.35 -8.46
CA GLU A 688 0.06 34.09 -9.75
C GLU A 688 0.05 35.33 -10.64
N LEU A 689 -1.10 36.01 -10.76
CA LEU A 689 -1.21 37.24 -11.55
C LEU A 689 -0.24 38.33 -11.08
N LYS A 690 0.08 38.36 -9.77
CA LYS A 690 1.11 39.27 -9.25
C LYS A 690 2.49 38.90 -9.74
N LEU A 691 2.82 37.60 -9.68
CA LEU A 691 4.11 37.10 -10.13
C LEU A 691 4.33 37.38 -11.63
N LEU A 692 3.26 37.30 -12.43
CA LEU A 692 3.28 37.58 -13.86
C LEU A 692 3.20 39.08 -14.22
N ASN A 693 3.08 39.99 -13.25
CA ASN A 693 2.83 41.42 -13.47
C ASN A 693 1.55 41.73 -14.28
N GLU A 694 0.52 40.89 -14.15
CA GLU A 694 -0.73 40.97 -14.93
C GLU A 694 -1.95 41.48 -14.15
N ILE A 695 -1.77 41.87 -12.88
CA ILE A 695 -2.87 42.34 -12.01
C ILE A 695 -3.68 43.49 -12.64
N ASN A 696 -3.02 44.34 -13.45
CA ASN A 696 -3.66 45.50 -14.08
C ASN A 696 -4.18 45.20 -15.50
N ASN A 697 -4.05 43.96 -15.98
CA ASN A 697 -4.48 43.58 -17.32
C ASN A 697 -6.00 43.36 -17.34
N THR A 698 -6.75 44.38 -17.75
CA THR A 698 -8.23 44.36 -17.81
C THR A 698 -8.80 43.33 -18.78
N LYS A 699 -7.99 42.74 -19.68
CA LYS A 699 -8.40 41.64 -20.55
C LYS A 699 -8.44 40.29 -19.82
N ASN A 700 -7.80 40.18 -18.66
CA ASN A 700 -7.85 39.00 -17.81
C ASN A 700 -9.03 39.13 -16.83
N THR A 701 -9.98 38.19 -16.89
CA THR A 701 -11.22 38.22 -16.11
C THR A 701 -10.98 38.15 -14.61
N ILE A 702 -9.99 37.36 -14.18
CA ILE A 702 -9.55 37.27 -12.78
C ILE A 702 -8.95 38.60 -12.33
N ALA A 703 -8.13 39.25 -13.17
CA ALA A 703 -7.56 40.56 -12.87
C ALA A 703 -8.63 41.66 -12.78
N ALA A 704 -9.62 41.65 -13.69
CA ALA A 704 -10.75 42.56 -13.66
C ALA A 704 -11.60 42.40 -12.38
N SER A 705 -11.75 41.17 -11.88
CA SER A 705 -12.49 40.84 -10.67
C SER A 705 -11.63 40.84 -9.39
N TYR A 706 -10.33 41.10 -9.50
CA TYR A 706 -9.34 40.96 -8.43
C TYR A 706 -9.71 41.71 -7.15
N GLN A 707 -10.14 42.98 -7.27
CA GLN A 707 -10.53 43.79 -6.12
C GLN A 707 -11.79 43.26 -5.43
N ASN A 708 -12.72 42.69 -6.20
CA ASN A 708 -13.93 42.06 -5.65
C ASN A 708 -13.59 40.77 -4.91
N TYR A 709 -12.74 39.91 -5.50
CA TYR A 709 -12.27 38.69 -4.84
C TYR A 709 -11.52 39.01 -3.55
N LYS A 710 -10.55 39.92 -3.58
CA LYS A 710 -9.77 40.32 -2.40
C LYS A 710 -10.66 40.85 -1.27
N LYS A 711 -11.64 41.70 -1.59
CA LYS A 711 -12.60 42.26 -0.63
C LYS A 711 -13.49 41.19 -0.01
N ASN A 712 -13.90 40.19 -0.78
CA ASN A 712 -14.75 39.09 -0.32
C ASN A 712 -13.97 38.08 0.54
N VAL A 713 -12.71 37.80 0.19
CA VAL A 713 -11.78 36.97 1.01
C VAL A 713 -11.54 37.61 2.37
N SER A 714 -11.27 38.92 2.42
CA SER A 714 -10.97 39.63 3.67
C SER A 714 -12.17 39.80 4.61
N ASN A 715 -13.39 39.66 4.13
CA ASN A 715 -14.61 39.94 4.88
C ASN A 715 -15.38 38.69 5.35
N GLY A 716 -14.96 37.48 5.00
CA GLY A 716 -15.66 36.23 5.39
C GLY A 716 -17.12 36.12 4.91
N LYS A 717 -17.54 36.95 3.96
CA LYS A 717 -18.92 37.03 3.47
C LYS A 717 -19.02 36.43 2.07
N ILE A 718 -19.22 35.12 1.99
CA ILE A 718 -19.68 34.47 0.74
C ILE A 718 -21.01 33.74 0.91
N CYS A 719 -21.50 33.48 2.12
CA CYS A 719 -22.72 32.70 2.32
C CYS A 719 -24.05 33.49 2.42
N ASP A 720 -24.10 34.80 2.14
CA ASP A 720 -25.33 35.60 2.29
C ASP A 720 -25.86 36.22 0.98
N LYS A 721 -25.88 35.46 -0.13
CA LYS A 721 -26.73 35.79 -1.28
C LYS A 721 -27.31 34.56 -1.96
#